data_AF-A0A8I3AYT5-F1
#
_entry.id   AF-A0A8I3AYT5-F1
#
_cell.length_a   1.000
_cell.length_b   1.000
_cell.length_c   1.000
_cell.angle_alpha   90.00
_cell.angle_beta   90.00
_cell.angle_gamma   90.00
#
_symmetry.space_group_name_H-M   'P 1'
#
loop_
_entity.id
_entity.type
_entity.pdbx_description
1 polymer ?
#
loop_
_entity_poly.entity_id
_entity_poly.type
_entity_poly.pdbx_seq_one_letter_code
_entity_poly.pdbx_strand_id
1 'polypeptide(L)'
;MKPVNIGISALKLGIFIVNLTQAATAFSHDIDTPNEDLLDHRQLLPRSGGNLAGRAEARDFFLRIMPVGASIVRGDPAEPGDTDKNGFRKAVRDKLRWDGWKVNMVGSLSGGTMADNNVEAIPGERIDQIHTRLRTTAPVWQPNLYLINAGTNDASQDMVAGAGERMKAMIDTIFSITPDATVILSTLLHHRDFQPRVVQINDQYRRLVKSYQGGDLEKPTAKVFLAEMQDDFLKFPEDFHDPLHPNRGGFRKMAAVWVWAIDQVNGLNWLNAPKAAGFTDDEGKTMCKKEPGSELNHPHGSEVKLLFAGDSTIRDDGVYKQSSQERGVVWKNKVSNETEMYWAHFIDSGLPREQVLDELVLINRDTDRIDIHINRGDGKFDAGVRTSVGHHCVNRGIHFGDVNGDGLDDYICIASDGTPFVAINNSTRQQTVPSFGVVFKWRDPIVGYAQDRVRLGDIDGDGRLDYCVIRDGGNIHIKCYRNGGLGNEAAYWQDLGSGGPVFSAKDMGDIRGVRLGVTHPDIGEGIGDTRERAKFGRVFNKRDGFRDYGVFRLTNCDSTGTCDGTVSIWENVNGGNGGRWQKGDGARWGDVTGTGFDDYIWISAFGEVTIFPNKARANSFDWYKSVAWGSTTLVKTGVTRRALHIADWNGDGKADIIAVDRVSGELTVWLSTSVPGKVSFQDAKKYSDTKGFCTLGWGVLYYDTSHHFADINGDGRADYICIQHNGLMHAMLNLATGTTAIGQINYTKNLERADFRFADVNGDGLSDIIHSDRFTGNTNVFYNEGKTAPGESNAGSAWKWGRPANAFKGTSRGSNLQFPSLSGQGRADMVEINPNTAHGWVFFNTCPAGGDDPEGVLDPSLPPYTPGKTPETVSSPL
;
A
#
# COMPACT_ATOMS: atom_id res chain seq x y z
N MET A 1 -4.47 -58.97 19.53
CA MET A 1 -5.91 -58.99 19.88
C MET A 1 -6.44 -57.57 20.01
N LYS A 2 -7.16 -57.11 18.98
CA LYS A 2 -8.28 -56.14 18.91
C LYS A 2 -8.49 -55.89 17.39
N PRO A 3 -9.73 -55.93 16.86
CA PRO A 3 -10.01 -56.01 15.41
C PRO A 3 -10.10 -54.61 14.78
N VAL A 4 -9.64 -54.32 13.55
CA VAL A 4 -9.93 -54.83 12.18
C VAL A 4 -11.18 -54.20 11.56
N ASN A 5 -11.02 -53.88 10.27
CA ASN A 5 -11.59 -52.84 9.44
C ASN A 5 -12.30 -53.48 8.20
N ILE A 6 -12.85 -52.64 7.30
CA ILE A 6 -13.24 -52.90 5.88
C ILE A 6 -14.61 -53.59 5.70
N GLY A 7 -15.49 -53.31 4.73
CA GLY A 7 -15.59 -52.48 3.50
C GLY A 7 -17.03 -52.62 2.96
N ILE A 8 -17.47 -52.07 1.82
CA ILE A 8 -17.22 -52.55 0.45
C ILE A 8 -18.01 -51.66 -0.56
N SER A 9 -17.47 -51.63 -1.78
CA SER A 9 -17.76 -50.89 -3.02
C SER A 9 -19.06 -51.20 -3.80
N ALA A 10 -19.58 -50.13 -4.44
CA ALA A 10 -19.82 -49.88 -5.88
C ALA A 10 -20.61 -50.82 -6.85
N LEU A 11 -21.47 -50.12 -7.63
CA LEU A 11 -21.80 -50.18 -9.09
C LEU A 11 -22.91 -51.12 -9.62
N LYS A 12 -23.97 -50.53 -10.23
CA LYS A 12 -24.17 -50.49 -11.72
C LYS A 12 -25.43 -49.71 -12.17
N LEU A 13 -25.32 -49.23 -13.42
CA LEU A 13 -26.14 -48.31 -14.24
C LEU A 13 -27.46 -48.91 -14.80
N GLY A 14 -28.42 -48.04 -15.17
CA GLY A 14 -29.52 -48.36 -16.10
C GLY A 14 -30.48 -47.19 -16.37
N ILE A 15 -30.61 -46.78 -17.64
CA ILE A 15 -31.35 -45.64 -18.24
C ILE A 15 -32.81 -46.05 -18.61
N PHE A 16 -33.80 -45.14 -18.60
CA PHE A 16 -34.76 -44.90 -19.72
C PHE A 16 -35.73 -43.70 -19.47
N ILE A 17 -36.14 -43.11 -20.60
CA ILE A 17 -36.86 -41.83 -20.87
C ILE A 17 -38.40 -42.00 -20.84
N VAL A 18 -39.19 -40.92 -20.63
CA VAL A 18 -40.32 -40.42 -21.48
C VAL A 18 -41.18 -39.32 -20.77
N ASN A 19 -41.67 -38.39 -21.61
CA ASN A 19 -42.37 -37.11 -21.41
C ASN A 19 -43.84 -37.13 -20.90
N LEU A 20 -44.20 -35.96 -20.32
CA LEU A 20 -45.45 -35.16 -20.34
C LEU A 20 -46.79 -35.81 -20.73
N THR A 21 -47.81 -35.57 -19.88
CA THR A 21 -49.18 -35.21 -20.29
C THR A 21 -49.87 -34.33 -19.24
N GLN A 22 -50.62 -33.33 -19.75
CA GLN A 22 -51.55 -32.47 -19.03
C GLN A 22 -52.97 -32.92 -19.42
N ALA A 23 -53.94 -32.85 -18.51
CA ALA A 23 -55.36 -32.82 -18.86
C ALA A 23 -56.16 -32.06 -17.79
N ALA A 24 -56.92 -31.09 -18.28
CA ALA A 24 -57.92 -30.30 -17.56
C ALA A 24 -59.29 -31.02 -17.57
N THR A 25 -60.14 -30.73 -16.58
CA THR A 25 -61.61 -30.78 -16.73
C THR A 25 -62.23 -29.60 -15.98
N ALA A 26 -63.27 -29.04 -16.61
CA ALA A 26 -63.89 -27.73 -16.37
C ALA A 26 -65.38 -27.86 -15.95
N PHE A 27 -66.03 -26.68 -15.79
CA PHE A 27 -67.47 -26.33 -15.73
C PHE A 27 -68.04 -26.00 -14.33
N SER A 28 -68.29 -24.71 -13.97
CA SER A 28 -69.41 -23.76 -14.28
C SER A 28 -70.54 -23.87 -13.23
N HIS A 29 -71.14 -22.83 -12.61
CA HIS A 29 -71.76 -21.59 -13.13
C HIS A 29 -72.19 -20.67 -11.94
N ASP A 30 -72.25 -19.35 -12.17
CA ASP A 30 -73.09 -18.26 -11.60
C ASP A 30 -72.98 -17.70 -10.15
N ILE A 31 -72.43 -16.46 -10.05
CA ILE A 31 -73.02 -15.12 -9.64
C ILE A 31 -74.09 -15.17 -8.52
N ASP A 32 -74.09 -14.44 -7.38
CA ASP A 32 -73.54 -13.14 -6.90
C ASP A 32 -73.54 -13.15 -5.34
N THR A 33 -72.54 -12.58 -4.64
CA THR A 33 -72.62 -12.04 -3.23
C THR A 33 -71.34 -11.27 -2.86
N PRO A 34 -71.37 -10.31 -1.91
CA PRO A 34 -70.52 -9.12 -1.92
C PRO A 34 -69.07 -9.32 -1.47
N ASN A 35 -68.17 -8.64 -2.18
CA ASN A 35 -66.72 -8.54 -1.94
C ASN A 35 -66.35 -8.21 -0.49
N GLU A 36 -65.93 -9.23 0.26
CA GLU A 36 -64.80 -9.10 1.18
C GLU A 36 -63.53 -9.53 0.44
N ASP A 37 -62.84 -8.56 -0.16
CA ASP A 37 -61.54 -8.78 -0.77
C ASP A 37 -60.47 -8.06 0.07
N LEU A 38 -60.20 -8.61 1.26
CA LEU A 38 -58.90 -8.47 1.90
C LEU A 38 -57.94 -9.39 1.14
N LEU A 39 -57.51 -8.93 -0.04
CA LEU A 39 -56.44 -9.55 -0.82
C LEU A 39 -55.18 -9.62 0.04
N ASP A 40 -54.88 -10.87 0.37
CA ASP A 40 -53.66 -11.43 0.94
C ASP A 40 -52.42 -10.87 0.22
N HIS A 41 -51.55 -10.18 0.96
CA HIS A 41 -50.27 -9.63 0.48
C HIS A 41 -49.21 -10.72 0.17
N ARG A 42 -49.63 -11.92 -0.23
CA ARG A 42 -48.78 -13.11 -0.41
C ARG A 42 -48.17 -13.30 -1.79
N GLN A 43 -48.28 -12.33 -2.70
CA GLN A 43 -47.56 -12.38 -3.98
C GLN A 43 -46.42 -11.37 -4.05
N LEU A 44 -45.40 -11.58 -3.20
CA LEU A 44 -44.04 -11.16 -3.49
C LEU A 44 -43.31 -12.35 -4.14
N LEU A 45 -43.28 -12.33 -5.47
CA LEU A 45 -42.47 -13.08 -6.44
C LEU A 45 -42.40 -14.63 -6.32
N PRO A 46 -42.68 -15.39 -7.41
CA PRO A 46 -42.43 -16.83 -7.44
C PRO A 46 -40.92 -17.12 -7.34
N ARG A 47 -40.53 -17.82 -6.27
CA ARG A 47 -39.19 -18.38 -6.08
C ARG A 47 -38.96 -19.54 -7.06
N SER A 48 -38.21 -19.30 -8.14
CA SER A 48 -37.54 -20.38 -8.87
C SER A 48 -36.20 -20.68 -8.18
N GLY A 49 -35.99 -21.94 -7.81
CA GLY A 49 -34.87 -22.39 -6.99
C GLY A 49 -33.48 -22.29 -7.62
N GLY A 50 -32.48 -22.23 -6.73
CA GLY A 50 -31.04 -22.27 -7.04
C GLY A 50 -30.31 -21.02 -6.54
N ASN A 51 -29.40 -21.21 -5.59
CA ASN A 51 -28.54 -20.22 -4.91
C ASN A 51 -29.17 -19.37 -3.80
N LEU A 52 -28.42 -19.27 -2.68
CA LEU A 52 -28.52 -18.17 -1.71
C LEU A 52 -28.37 -16.87 -2.51
N ALA A 53 -29.49 -16.21 -2.81
CA ALA A 53 -29.50 -15.00 -3.62
C ALA A 53 -28.58 -13.96 -2.97
N GLY A 54 -27.59 -13.47 -3.72
CA GLY A 54 -26.67 -12.44 -3.28
C GLY A 54 -27.43 -11.20 -2.84
N ARG A 55 -26.98 -10.59 -1.73
CA ARG A 55 -27.44 -9.25 -1.33
C ARG A 55 -27.21 -8.30 -2.51
N ALA A 56 -28.12 -7.37 -2.74
CA ALA A 56 -27.91 -6.36 -3.76
C ALA A 56 -26.67 -5.54 -3.37
N GLU A 57 -25.66 -5.52 -4.23
CA GLU A 57 -24.39 -4.84 -3.94
C GLU A 57 -24.61 -3.34 -3.72
N ALA A 58 -23.74 -2.73 -2.90
CA ALA A 58 -23.73 -1.29 -2.71
C ALA A 58 -23.48 -0.56 -4.05
N ARG A 59 -24.17 0.56 -4.25
CA ARG A 59 -24.07 1.34 -5.48
C ARG A 59 -23.02 2.44 -5.37
N ASP A 60 -22.47 2.85 -6.50
CA ASP A 60 -21.42 3.87 -6.55
C ASP A 60 -21.97 5.31 -6.51
N PHE A 61 -22.65 5.65 -5.40
CA PHE A 61 -23.03 7.02 -5.03
C PHE A 61 -23.25 7.13 -3.50
N PHE A 62 -23.32 8.36 -2.99
CA PHE A 62 -23.60 8.61 -1.57
C PHE A 62 -25.04 8.33 -1.19
N LEU A 63 -25.26 7.51 -0.15
CA LEU A 63 -26.46 7.57 0.66
C LEU A 63 -26.35 8.84 1.52
N ARG A 64 -27.02 9.90 1.08
CA ARG A 64 -27.22 11.13 1.84
C ARG A 64 -28.46 10.95 2.70
N ILE A 65 -28.24 10.44 3.92
CA ILE A 65 -29.27 9.97 4.83
C ILE A 65 -29.68 11.10 5.77
N MET A 66 -30.95 11.44 5.84
CA MET A 66 -31.49 12.32 6.88
C MET A 66 -32.31 11.51 7.90
N PRO A 67 -31.79 11.27 9.12
CA PRO A 67 -32.57 10.70 10.20
C PRO A 67 -33.50 11.77 10.78
N VAL A 68 -34.82 11.54 10.69
CA VAL A 68 -35.87 12.49 11.07
C VAL A 68 -36.68 11.94 12.24
N GLY A 69 -36.80 12.70 13.32
CA GLY A 69 -37.64 12.29 14.44
C GLY A 69 -37.55 13.17 15.68
N ALA A 70 -37.63 12.53 16.85
CA ALA A 70 -37.52 13.17 18.17
C ALA A 70 -36.47 12.45 19.05
N SER A 71 -36.76 12.21 20.33
CA SER A 71 -35.80 11.64 21.30
C SER A 71 -35.19 10.30 20.87
N ILE A 72 -36.01 9.38 20.34
CA ILE A 72 -35.56 8.05 19.88
C ILE A 72 -34.54 8.15 18.73
N VAL A 73 -34.78 9.05 17.75
CA VAL A 73 -33.84 9.26 16.63
C VAL A 73 -32.58 9.98 17.09
N ARG A 74 -32.71 10.92 18.04
CA ARG A 74 -31.57 11.59 18.63
C ARG A 74 -30.71 10.67 19.48
N GLY A 75 -31.31 9.65 20.12
CA GLY A 75 -30.65 8.79 21.11
C GLY A 75 -30.55 9.45 22.49
N ASP A 76 -31.52 10.28 22.87
CA ASP A 76 -31.49 11.08 24.11
C ASP A 76 -32.86 11.07 24.83
N PRO A 77 -32.95 10.64 26.11
CA PRO A 77 -31.86 10.15 26.95
C PRO A 77 -31.30 8.81 26.46
N ALA A 78 -30.00 8.63 26.66
CA ALA A 78 -29.33 7.35 26.54
C ALA A 78 -29.38 6.61 27.89
N GLU A 79 -29.21 5.29 27.85
CA GLU A 79 -29.24 4.49 29.08
C GLU A 79 -28.10 4.87 30.05
N PRO A 80 -28.27 4.70 31.36
CA PRO A 80 -27.21 4.99 32.32
C PRO A 80 -25.90 4.25 31.97
N GLY A 81 -24.83 5.02 31.74
CA GLY A 81 -23.53 4.49 31.32
C GLY A 81 -23.29 4.49 29.81
N ASP A 82 -24.28 4.81 28.98
CA ASP A 82 -24.09 5.18 27.58
C ASP A 82 -23.71 6.67 27.45
N THR A 83 -22.41 6.91 27.40
CA THR A 83 -21.82 8.24 27.20
C THR A 83 -21.89 8.70 25.75
N ASP A 84 -22.12 7.79 24.81
CA ASP A 84 -21.96 8.04 23.39
C ASP A 84 -23.22 8.65 22.77
N LYS A 85 -24.40 8.30 23.31
CA LYS A 85 -25.71 8.88 22.91
C LYS A 85 -25.97 8.84 21.41
N ASN A 86 -25.43 7.83 20.73
CA ASN A 86 -25.53 7.68 19.28
C ASN A 86 -26.86 7.08 18.81
N GLY A 87 -27.61 6.45 19.72
CA GLY A 87 -28.81 5.69 19.39
C GLY A 87 -28.52 4.63 18.33
N PHE A 88 -29.45 4.43 17.38
CA PHE A 88 -29.25 3.48 16.29
C PHE A 88 -28.29 3.98 15.19
N ARG A 89 -28.03 5.30 15.12
CA ARG A 89 -27.42 5.96 13.95
C ARG A 89 -26.02 5.44 13.65
N LYS A 90 -25.17 5.29 14.69
CA LYS A 90 -23.81 4.75 14.53
C LYS A 90 -23.85 3.35 13.93
N ALA A 91 -24.68 2.47 14.49
CA ALA A 91 -24.75 1.08 14.07
C ALA A 91 -25.31 0.92 12.63
N VAL A 92 -26.26 1.79 12.21
CA VAL A 92 -26.71 1.84 10.80
C VAL A 92 -25.56 2.30 9.90
N ARG A 93 -24.88 3.38 10.26
CA ARG A 93 -23.79 3.95 9.48
C ARG A 93 -22.64 2.95 9.29
N ASP A 94 -22.16 2.38 10.38
CA ASP A 94 -21.07 1.40 10.39
C ASP A 94 -21.40 0.21 9.50
N LYS A 95 -22.64 -0.31 9.61
CA LYS A 95 -23.06 -1.46 8.83
C LYS A 95 -23.13 -1.15 7.33
N LEU A 96 -23.69 0.00 6.95
CA LEU A 96 -23.77 0.40 5.55
C LEU A 96 -22.38 0.63 4.95
N ARG A 97 -21.46 1.24 5.69
CA ARG A 97 -20.06 1.41 5.27
C ARG A 97 -19.36 0.06 5.12
N TRP A 98 -19.58 -0.87 6.06
CA TRP A 98 -19.08 -2.24 5.98
C TRP A 98 -19.61 -2.97 4.75
N ASP A 99 -20.89 -2.78 4.41
CA ASP A 99 -21.52 -3.36 3.22
C ASP A 99 -21.12 -2.64 1.91
N GLY A 100 -20.26 -1.62 1.97
CA GLY A 100 -19.65 -0.94 0.81
C GLY A 100 -20.31 0.36 0.38
N TRP A 101 -21.33 0.85 1.10
CA TRP A 101 -21.97 2.13 0.79
C TRP A 101 -21.11 3.33 1.18
N LYS A 102 -21.14 4.36 0.34
CA LYS A 102 -20.73 5.71 0.72
C LYS A 102 -21.88 6.34 1.52
N VAL A 103 -21.64 6.80 2.75
CA VAL A 103 -22.71 7.32 3.63
C VAL A 103 -22.33 8.71 4.12
N ASN A 104 -23.28 9.64 4.00
CA ASN A 104 -23.24 10.99 4.58
C ASN A 104 -24.56 11.22 5.33
N MET A 105 -24.51 11.33 6.66
CA MET A 105 -25.67 11.71 7.47
C MET A 105 -25.85 13.24 7.38
N VAL A 106 -27.06 13.71 7.18
CA VAL A 106 -27.33 15.15 7.03
C VAL A 106 -28.50 15.60 7.90
N GLY A 107 -28.46 16.86 8.29
CA GLY A 107 -29.45 17.47 9.17
C GLY A 107 -28.93 18.78 9.74
N SER A 108 -29.85 19.66 10.17
CA SER A 108 -29.50 20.95 10.76
C SER A 108 -28.95 20.86 12.19
N LEU A 109 -29.03 19.68 12.82
CA LEU A 109 -28.60 19.43 14.19
C LEU A 109 -27.51 18.36 14.22
N SER A 110 -26.87 18.23 15.38
CA SER A 110 -25.92 17.16 15.70
C SER A 110 -26.32 16.47 17.00
N GLY A 111 -26.03 15.18 17.13
CA GLY A 111 -26.29 14.43 18.36
C GLY A 111 -25.45 13.17 18.51
N GLY A 112 -24.96 12.90 19.71
CA GLY A 112 -24.07 11.77 19.99
C GLY A 112 -22.60 12.03 19.61
N THR A 113 -21.74 11.06 19.90
CA THR A 113 -20.28 11.12 19.71
C THR A 113 -19.77 10.51 18.42
N MET A 114 -20.60 9.84 17.62
CA MET A 114 -20.21 9.22 16.36
C MET A 114 -19.65 10.23 15.35
N ALA A 115 -18.78 9.77 14.46
CA ALA A 115 -18.51 10.53 13.24
C ALA A 115 -19.79 10.76 12.44
N ASP A 116 -19.89 11.92 11.78
CA ASP A 116 -21.01 12.25 10.90
C ASP A 116 -22.35 12.15 11.67
N ASN A 117 -22.41 12.89 12.79
CA ASN A 117 -23.49 12.84 13.77
C ASN A 117 -24.67 13.77 13.45
N ASN A 118 -24.74 14.26 12.21
CA ASN A 118 -25.83 15.11 11.74
C ASN A 118 -27.16 14.38 11.81
N VAL A 119 -28.19 15.11 12.24
CA VAL A 119 -29.52 14.55 12.52
C VAL A 119 -30.58 15.65 12.43
N GLU A 120 -31.83 15.27 12.17
CA GLU A 120 -32.96 16.20 12.13
C GLU A 120 -34.00 15.82 13.20
N ALA A 121 -33.57 15.82 14.47
CA ALA A 121 -34.38 15.35 15.58
C ALA A 121 -34.28 16.21 16.86
N ILE A 122 -35.43 16.69 17.35
CA ILE A 122 -35.54 17.44 18.61
C ILE A 122 -36.45 16.66 19.58
N PRO A 123 -35.97 16.32 20.79
CA PRO A 123 -36.78 15.65 21.80
C PRO A 123 -38.09 16.39 22.11
N GLY A 124 -39.18 15.65 22.27
CA GLY A 124 -40.50 16.19 22.60
C GLY A 124 -41.37 16.68 21.43
N GLU A 125 -40.84 16.75 20.21
CA GLU A 125 -41.61 17.24 19.07
C GLU A 125 -42.56 16.22 18.45
N ARG A 126 -43.71 16.74 18.01
CA ARG A 126 -44.73 16.03 17.23
C ARG A 126 -44.50 16.11 15.73
N ILE A 127 -45.26 15.34 14.95
CA ILE A 127 -45.18 15.28 13.49
C ILE A 127 -45.31 16.66 12.83
N ASP A 128 -46.26 17.51 13.27
CA ASP A 128 -46.49 18.85 12.71
C ASP A 128 -45.30 19.81 12.91
N GLN A 129 -44.63 19.69 14.06
CA GLN A 129 -43.47 20.52 14.40
C GLN A 129 -42.24 20.09 13.59
N ILE A 130 -42.02 18.79 13.45
CA ILE A 130 -40.97 18.22 12.60
C ILE A 130 -41.21 18.62 11.14
N HIS A 131 -42.45 18.52 10.65
CA HIS A 131 -42.83 18.94 9.29
C HIS A 131 -42.51 20.42 9.05
N THR A 132 -42.82 21.29 10.01
CA THR A 132 -42.51 22.72 9.92
C THR A 132 -41.02 22.96 9.74
N ARG A 133 -40.16 22.26 10.49
CA ARG A 133 -38.71 22.37 10.35
C ARG A 133 -38.21 21.85 9.01
N LEU A 134 -38.69 20.68 8.56
CA LEU A 134 -38.26 20.07 7.29
C LEU A 134 -38.47 20.98 6.07
N ARG A 135 -39.48 21.87 6.09
CA ARG A 135 -39.69 22.87 5.02
C ARG A 135 -38.50 23.81 4.83
N THR A 136 -37.67 23.97 5.85
CA THR A 136 -36.47 24.82 5.82
C THR A 136 -35.18 24.03 5.71
N THR A 137 -35.13 22.80 6.24
CA THR A 137 -33.88 22.02 6.29
C THR A 137 -33.71 21.09 5.09
N ALA A 138 -34.76 20.42 4.62
CA ALA A 138 -34.68 19.53 3.45
C ALA A 138 -34.20 20.26 2.16
N PRO A 139 -34.60 21.52 1.86
CA PRO A 139 -34.09 22.24 0.70
C PRO A 139 -32.59 22.52 0.76
N VAL A 140 -32.03 22.67 1.96
CA VAL A 140 -30.60 22.93 2.19
C VAL A 140 -29.79 21.65 2.01
N TRP A 141 -30.24 20.56 2.63
CA TRP A 141 -29.47 19.31 2.70
C TRP A 141 -29.73 18.36 1.53
N GLN A 142 -30.82 18.52 0.78
CA GLN A 142 -31.17 17.68 -0.38
C GLN A 142 -30.94 16.15 -0.20
N PRO A 143 -31.46 15.50 0.87
CA PRO A 143 -31.26 14.06 1.10
C PRO A 143 -31.83 13.19 -0.03
N ASN A 144 -31.20 12.05 -0.31
CA ASN A 144 -31.77 11.01 -1.19
C ASN A 144 -32.41 9.85 -0.42
N LEU A 145 -32.18 9.77 0.90
CA LEU A 145 -32.78 8.77 1.76
C LEU A 145 -33.21 9.41 3.10
N TYR A 146 -34.47 9.21 3.47
CA TYR A 146 -35.01 9.66 4.76
C TYR A 146 -35.35 8.46 5.64
N LEU A 147 -34.88 8.46 6.88
CA LEU A 147 -35.25 7.48 7.90
C LEU A 147 -36.13 8.17 8.94
N ILE A 148 -37.43 7.87 8.93
CA ILE A 148 -38.41 8.59 9.75
C ILE A 148 -38.92 7.71 10.89
N ASN A 149 -38.67 8.15 12.13
CA ASN A 149 -39.35 7.65 13.33
C ASN A 149 -39.90 8.85 14.12
N ALA A 150 -41.19 9.11 13.95
CA ALA A 150 -41.89 10.26 14.55
C ALA A 150 -43.35 9.91 14.83
N GLY A 151 -43.93 10.50 15.89
CA GLY A 151 -45.32 10.27 16.32
C GLY A 151 -45.46 9.79 17.77
N THR A 152 -44.38 9.39 18.44
CA THR A 152 -44.45 9.01 19.86
C THR A 152 -44.90 10.17 20.74
N ASN A 153 -44.49 11.40 20.41
CA ASN A 153 -44.95 12.60 21.10
C ASN A 153 -46.42 12.91 20.81
N ASP A 154 -46.90 12.68 19.59
CA ASP A 154 -48.33 12.74 19.27
C ASP A 154 -49.12 11.76 20.15
N ALA A 155 -48.64 10.53 20.33
CA ALA A 155 -49.26 9.55 21.23
C ALA A 155 -49.24 10.03 22.69
N SER A 156 -48.10 10.51 23.19
CA SER A 156 -47.97 10.97 24.59
C SER A 156 -48.85 12.20 24.89
N GLN A 157 -49.02 13.09 23.91
CA GLN A 157 -49.78 14.35 24.00
C GLN A 157 -51.24 14.22 23.54
N ASP A 158 -51.72 12.97 23.37
CA ASP A 158 -53.10 12.65 22.99
C ASP A 158 -53.55 13.19 21.62
N MET A 159 -52.61 13.41 20.70
CA MET A 159 -52.86 13.85 19.33
C MET A 159 -52.90 12.67 18.34
N VAL A 160 -53.66 11.61 18.64
CA VAL A 160 -53.68 10.40 17.81
C VAL A 160 -54.47 10.57 16.51
N ALA A 161 -55.57 11.32 16.56
CA ALA A 161 -56.42 11.58 15.41
C ALA A 161 -55.65 12.39 14.34
N GLY A 162 -55.71 11.95 13.09
CA GLY A 162 -55.03 12.59 11.96
C GLY A 162 -53.51 12.47 11.96
N ALA A 163 -52.91 11.61 12.79
CA ALA A 163 -51.45 11.39 12.79
C ALA A 163 -50.93 10.92 11.42
N GLY A 164 -51.67 10.01 10.75
CA GLY A 164 -51.36 9.57 9.40
C GLY A 164 -51.46 10.70 8.36
N GLU A 165 -52.41 11.61 8.50
CA GLU A 165 -52.57 12.76 7.60
C GLU A 165 -51.44 13.77 7.77
N ARG A 166 -51.02 14.04 9.02
CA ARG A 166 -49.84 14.87 9.30
C ARG A 166 -48.56 14.24 8.74
N MET A 167 -48.39 12.93 8.92
CA MET A 167 -47.25 12.19 8.35
C MET A 167 -47.27 12.24 6.83
N LYS A 168 -48.44 12.06 6.20
CA LYS A 168 -48.61 12.21 4.75
C LYS A 168 -48.19 13.60 4.27
N ALA A 169 -48.66 14.66 4.93
CA ALA A 169 -48.33 16.03 4.55
C ALA A 169 -46.81 16.29 4.62
N MET A 170 -46.13 15.71 5.61
CA MET A 170 -44.67 15.77 5.74
C MET A 170 -43.96 15.03 4.61
N ILE A 171 -44.38 13.80 4.30
CA ILE A 171 -43.80 12.98 3.22
C ILE A 171 -44.05 13.60 1.84
N ASP A 172 -45.25 14.11 1.56
CA ASP A 172 -45.56 14.82 0.31
C ASP A 172 -44.67 16.06 0.15
N THR A 173 -44.39 16.76 1.25
CA THR A 173 -43.46 17.90 1.24
C THR A 173 -42.04 17.46 0.93
N ILE A 174 -41.58 16.34 1.50
CA ILE A 174 -40.28 15.75 1.15
C ILE A 174 -40.20 15.49 -0.35
N PHE A 175 -41.20 14.83 -0.95
CA PHE A 175 -41.19 14.57 -2.40
C PHE A 175 -41.31 15.84 -3.26
N SER A 176 -41.95 16.91 -2.75
CA SER A 176 -41.98 18.19 -3.45
C SER A 176 -40.60 18.88 -3.51
N ILE A 177 -39.73 18.61 -2.53
CA ILE A 177 -38.39 19.20 -2.42
C ILE A 177 -37.34 18.30 -3.08
N THR A 178 -37.39 17.00 -2.77
CA THR A 178 -36.50 15.93 -3.28
C THR A 178 -37.32 14.84 -3.97
N PRO A 179 -37.76 15.02 -5.23
CA PRO A 179 -38.64 14.08 -5.94
C PRO A 179 -38.07 12.67 -6.12
N ASP A 180 -36.75 12.55 -6.18
CA ASP A 180 -36.04 11.29 -6.48
C ASP A 180 -35.61 10.54 -5.21
N ALA A 181 -35.93 11.08 -4.03
CA ALA A 181 -35.58 10.49 -2.75
C ALA A 181 -36.39 9.21 -2.47
N THR A 182 -35.88 8.40 -1.54
CA THR A 182 -36.61 7.29 -0.95
C THR A 182 -36.91 7.61 0.51
N VAL A 183 -38.12 7.30 0.97
CA VAL A 183 -38.53 7.48 2.37
C VAL A 183 -38.75 6.10 2.99
N ILE A 184 -38.05 5.82 4.09
CA ILE A 184 -38.35 4.66 4.94
C ILE A 184 -39.01 5.18 6.20
N LEU A 185 -40.30 4.87 6.35
CA LEU A 185 -41.09 5.22 7.53
C LEU A 185 -41.12 4.02 8.47
N SER A 186 -40.70 4.19 9.71
CA SER A 186 -40.88 3.13 10.71
C SER A 186 -42.25 3.22 11.37
N THR A 187 -42.75 2.08 11.86
CA THR A 187 -43.73 2.13 12.94
C THR A 187 -43.09 2.67 14.22
N LEU A 188 -43.92 3.19 15.12
CA LEU A 188 -43.55 3.57 16.48
C LEU A 188 -43.25 2.31 17.31
N LEU A 189 -42.30 2.45 18.23
CA LEU A 189 -41.87 1.37 19.14
C LEU A 189 -42.92 1.07 20.21
N HIS A 190 -42.84 -0.12 20.82
CA HIS A 190 -43.62 -0.46 22.01
C HIS A 190 -43.38 0.56 23.15
N HIS A 191 -44.45 0.92 23.86
CA HIS A 191 -44.43 1.87 24.98
C HIS A 191 -45.29 1.37 26.14
N ARG A 192 -44.81 1.50 27.38
CA ARG A 192 -45.54 1.00 28.57
C ARG A 192 -46.88 1.70 28.82
N ASP A 193 -46.87 3.03 28.84
CA ASP A 193 -47.97 3.82 29.43
C ASP A 193 -49.08 4.23 28.44
N PHE A 194 -48.87 4.09 27.13
CA PHE A 194 -49.83 4.54 26.11
C PHE A 194 -49.82 3.68 24.83
N GLN A 195 -49.57 2.37 25.00
CA GLN A 195 -49.54 1.41 23.90
C GLN A 195 -50.76 1.45 22.96
N PRO A 196 -52.02 1.61 23.43
CA PRO A 196 -53.17 1.65 22.51
C PRO A 196 -53.09 2.81 21.51
N ARG A 197 -52.57 3.96 21.95
CA ARG A 197 -52.39 5.14 21.09
C ARG A 197 -51.28 4.92 20.07
N VAL A 198 -50.19 4.26 20.47
CA VAL A 198 -49.10 3.82 19.57
C VAL A 198 -49.62 2.88 18.48
N VAL A 199 -50.41 1.86 18.85
CA VAL A 199 -51.03 0.93 17.89
C VAL A 199 -51.91 1.66 16.89
N GLN A 200 -52.76 2.58 17.34
CA GLN A 200 -53.63 3.37 16.47
C GLN A 200 -52.86 4.25 15.48
N ILE A 201 -51.72 4.83 15.87
CA ILE A 201 -50.86 5.59 14.96
C ILE A 201 -50.17 4.64 13.97
N ASN A 202 -49.65 3.49 14.42
CA ASN A 202 -49.00 2.51 13.56
C ASN A 202 -49.94 1.97 12.48
N ASP A 203 -51.21 1.73 12.81
CA ASP A 203 -52.21 1.34 11.83
C ASP A 203 -52.46 2.41 10.77
N GLN A 204 -52.42 3.68 11.16
CA GLN A 204 -52.47 4.79 10.20
C GLN A 204 -51.22 4.80 9.29
N TYR A 205 -50.02 4.56 9.84
CA TYR A 205 -48.78 4.50 9.05
C TYR A 205 -48.74 3.32 8.09
N ARG A 206 -49.17 2.13 8.50
CA ARG A 206 -49.29 0.94 7.63
C ARG A 206 -50.21 1.21 6.45
N ARG A 207 -51.39 1.80 6.69
CA ARG A 207 -52.33 2.21 5.62
C ARG A 207 -51.72 3.28 4.71
N LEU A 208 -51.03 4.27 5.28
CA LEU A 208 -50.38 5.33 4.54
C LEU A 208 -49.30 4.79 3.60
N VAL A 209 -48.39 3.94 4.08
CA VAL A 209 -47.34 3.35 3.22
C VAL A 209 -47.96 2.51 2.10
N LYS A 210 -48.98 1.69 2.41
CA LYS A 210 -49.71 0.93 1.39
C LYS A 210 -50.30 1.84 0.29
N SER A 211 -50.78 3.03 0.65
CA SER A 211 -51.32 4.00 -0.33
C SER A 211 -50.25 4.56 -1.28
N TYR A 212 -49.00 4.70 -0.85
CA TYR A 212 -47.90 5.11 -1.73
C TYR A 212 -47.37 3.97 -2.59
N GLN A 213 -47.36 2.75 -2.06
CA GLN A 213 -46.86 1.57 -2.76
C GLN A 213 -47.82 1.07 -3.85
N GLY A 214 -49.13 1.26 -3.67
CA GLY A 214 -50.13 0.74 -4.62
C GLY A 214 -50.18 -0.80 -4.62
N GLY A 215 -50.57 -1.38 -5.75
CA GLY A 215 -50.67 -2.83 -5.94
C GLY A 215 -49.39 -3.50 -6.48
N ASP A 216 -48.39 -2.71 -6.90
CA ASP A 216 -47.16 -3.20 -7.53
C ASP A 216 -45.96 -2.41 -6.98
N LEU A 217 -45.12 -3.07 -6.18
CA LEU A 217 -43.93 -2.47 -5.56
C LEU A 217 -42.83 -2.12 -6.56
N GLU A 218 -42.85 -2.65 -7.78
CA GLU A 218 -41.93 -2.20 -8.83
C GLU A 218 -42.39 -0.88 -9.47
N LYS A 219 -43.66 -0.49 -9.26
CA LYS A 219 -44.27 0.73 -9.82
C LYS A 219 -45.09 1.49 -8.77
N PRO A 220 -44.46 1.93 -7.66
CA PRO A 220 -45.16 2.65 -6.62
C PRO A 220 -45.60 4.04 -7.10
N THR A 221 -46.62 4.61 -6.47
CA THR A 221 -47.02 6.01 -6.66
C THR A 221 -45.95 6.95 -6.09
N ALA A 222 -45.31 6.58 -4.98
CA ALA A 222 -44.10 7.21 -4.46
C ALA A 222 -43.24 6.19 -3.70
N LYS A 223 -41.93 6.43 -3.65
CA LYS A 223 -40.94 5.50 -3.05
C LYS A 223 -40.94 5.55 -1.52
N VAL A 224 -41.99 5.01 -0.91
CA VAL A 224 -42.15 4.92 0.55
C VAL A 224 -42.17 3.46 0.98
N PHE A 225 -41.28 3.09 1.91
CA PHE A 225 -41.16 1.74 2.44
C PHE A 225 -41.41 1.71 3.96
N LEU A 226 -42.00 0.62 4.46
CA LEU A 226 -42.29 0.45 5.89
C LEU A 226 -41.16 -0.32 6.58
N ALA A 227 -40.59 0.27 7.62
CA ALA A 227 -39.74 -0.44 8.59
C ALA A 227 -40.58 -0.84 9.80
N GLU A 228 -41.03 -2.10 9.86
CA GLU A 228 -41.84 -2.58 10.98
C GLU A 228 -40.97 -2.78 12.23
N MET A 229 -41.21 -1.96 13.24
CA MET A 229 -40.51 -2.00 14.54
C MET A 229 -41.44 -2.33 15.71
N GLN A 230 -42.73 -2.48 15.46
CA GLN A 230 -43.73 -2.99 16.40
C GLN A 230 -44.02 -4.47 16.08
N ASP A 231 -42.98 -5.29 16.02
CA ASP A 231 -43.04 -6.74 15.86
C ASP A 231 -42.37 -7.45 17.06
N ASP A 232 -42.23 -8.77 16.99
CA ASP A 232 -41.62 -9.59 18.05
C ASP A 232 -40.09 -9.44 18.15
N PHE A 233 -39.45 -8.62 17.29
CA PHE A 233 -37.99 -8.45 17.29
C PHE A 233 -37.52 -7.45 18.34
N LEU A 234 -38.21 -6.30 18.44
CA LEU A 234 -37.99 -5.23 19.42
C LEU A 234 -38.98 -5.35 20.58
N LYS A 235 -38.55 -5.98 21.67
CA LYS A 235 -39.39 -6.38 22.79
C LYS A 235 -39.33 -5.39 23.95
N PHE A 236 -40.50 -5.06 24.47
CA PHE A 236 -40.61 -4.37 25.74
C PHE A 236 -40.93 -5.39 26.85
N PRO A 237 -40.27 -5.31 28.03
CA PRO A 237 -39.31 -4.30 28.46
C PRO A 237 -37.84 -4.56 28.10
N GLU A 238 -37.50 -5.72 27.53
CA GLU A 238 -36.12 -6.22 27.46
C GLU A 238 -35.16 -5.32 26.67
N ASP A 239 -35.65 -4.68 25.61
CA ASP A 239 -34.85 -3.83 24.72
C ASP A 239 -34.90 -2.34 25.09
N PHE A 240 -35.45 -1.99 26.27
CA PHE A 240 -35.66 -0.62 26.72
C PHE A 240 -35.03 -0.37 28.09
N HIS A 241 -34.53 0.85 28.32
CA HIS A 241 -33.96 1.25 29.62
C HIS A 241 -34.91 2.14 30.44
N ASP A 242 -35.93 2.69 29.80
CA ASP A 242 -37.04 3.40 30.42
C ASP A 242 -38.37 3.04 29.70
N PRO A 243 -39.52 3.62 30.07
CA PRO A 243 -40.82 3.28 29.45
C PRO A 243 -40.93 3.53 27.93
N LEU A 244 -39.97 4.24 27.33
CA LEU A 244 -40.00 4.82 25.99
C LEU A 244 -38.72 4.57 25.16
N HIS A 245 -37.54 4.70 25.76
CA HIS A 245 -36.26 4.75 25.06
C HIS A 245 -35.55 3.38 25.05
N PRO A 246 -35.11 2.90 23.87
CA PRO A 246 -34.33 1.67 23.76
C PRO A 246 -33.02 1.70 24.57
N ASN A 247 -32.57 0.55 25.06
CA ASN A 247 -31.19 0.38 25.54
C ASN A 247 -30.22 0.16 24.35
N ARG A 248 -28.90 0.02 24.59
CA ARG A 248 -27.91 -0.23 23.52
C ARG A 248 -28.28 -1.45 22.65
N GLY A 249 -28.82 -2.51 23.26
CA GLY A 249 -29.28 -3.71 22.56
C GLY A 249 -30.48 -3.42 21.65
N GLY A 250 -31.47 -2.67 22.16
CA GLY A 250 -32.63 -2.22 21.39
C GLY A 250 -32.25 -1.30 20.23
N PHE A 251 -31.33 -0.35 20.42
CA PHE A 251 -30.86 0.49 19.32
C PHE A 251 -30.10 -0.30 18.25
N ARG A 252 -29.34 -1.35 18.60
CA ARG A 252 -28.72 -2.27 17.63
C ARG A 252 -29.75 -3.07 16.84
N LYS A 253 -30.83 -3.53 17.47
CA LYS A 253 -31.95 -4.18 16.78
C LYS A 253 -32.68 -3.20 15.85
N MET A 254 -32.94 -1.97 16.31
CA MET A 254 -33.51 -0.91 15.47
C MET A 254 -32.64 -0.64 14.24
N ALA A 255 -31.32 -0.61 14.40
CA ALA A 255 -30.38 -0.50 13.28
C ALA A 255 -30.48 -1.69 12.30
N ALA A 256 -30.66 -2.92 12.79
CA ALA A 256 -30.84 -4.10 11.93
C ALA A 256 -32.11 -3.99 11.06
N VAL A 257 -33.21 -3.48 11.61
CA VAL A 257 -34.45 -3.23 10.86
C VAL A 257 -34.24 -2.16 9.78
N TRP A 258 -33.55 -1.06 10.10
CA TRP A 258 -33.21 -0.01 9.13
C TRP A 258 -32.34 -0.53 7.98
N VAL A 259 -31.26 -1.23 8.29
CA VAL A 259 -30.35 -1.79 7.27
C VAL A 259 -31.09 -2.79 6.37
N TRP A 260 -31.94 -3.65 6.96
CA TRP A 260 -32.77 -4.56 6.18
C TRP A 260 -33.71 -3.80 5.21
N ALA A 261 -34.39 -2.76 5.69
CA ALA A 261 -35.29 -1.97 4.87
C ALA A 261 -34.55 -1.24 3.72
N ILE A 262 -33.34 -0.73 3.99
CA ILE A 262 -32.46 -0.13 2.98
C ILE A 262 -32.08 -1.15 1.90
N ASP A 263 -31.76 -2.38 2.30
CA ASP A 263 -31.44 -3.47 1.37
C ASP A 263 -32.64 -3.86 0.49
N GLN A 264 -33.87 -3.86 1.06
CA GLN A 264 -35.09 -4.09 0.27
C GLN A 264 -35.31 -3.02 -0.81
N VAL A 265 -35.22 -1.74 -0.43
CA VAL A 265 -35.41 -0.65 -1.40
C VAL A 265 -34.26 -0.54 -2.41
N ASN A 266 -33.05 -1.01 -2.05
CA ASN A 266 -31.95 -1.18 -2.99
C ASN A 266 -32.28 -2.25 -4.04
N GLY A 267 -32.79 -3.41 -3.61
CA GLY A 267 -33.24 -4.50 -4.47
C GLY A 267 -34.37 -4.10 -5.42
N LEU A 268 -35.26 -3.21 -4.98
CA LEU A 268 -36.32 -2.62 -5.81
C LEU A 268 -35.85 -1.48 -6.72
N ASN A 269 -34.55 -1.13 -6.70
CA ASN A 269 -33.98 -0.03 -7.48
C ASN A 269 -34.57 1.36 -7.14
N TRP A 270 -34.98 1.58 -5.89
CA TRP A 270 -35.56 2.85 -5.47
C TRP A 270 -34.51 3.92 -5.13
N LEU A 271 -33.31 3.51 -4.70
CA LEU A 271 -32.20 4.40 -4.32
C LEU A 271 -31.49 5.03 -5.53
N ASN A 272 -31.33 6.35 -5.52
CA ASN A 272 -30.69 7.14 -6.57
C ASN A 272 -29.61 8.06 -6.00
N ALA A 273 -28.66 8.50 -6.82
CA ALA A 273 -27.65 9.48 -6.42
C ALA A 273 -28.29 10.78 -5.90
N PRO A 274 -27.70 11.44 -4.88
CA PRO A 274 -28.26 12.66 -4.32
C PRO A 274 -28.11 13.82 -5.29
N LYS A 275 -29.05 14.77 -5.25
CA LYS A 275 -28.92 16.01 -6.02
C LYS A 275 -27.78 16.86 -5.47
N ALA A 276 -27.14 17.62 -6.35
CA ALA A 276 -26.13 18.59 -5.94
C ALA A 276 -26.72 19.55 -4.88
N ALA A 277 -25.96 19.77 -3.81
CA ALA A 277 -26.29 20.71 -2.74
C ALA A 277 -25.18 21.76 -2.64
N GLY A 278 -25.34 22.75 -1.77
CA GLY A 278 -24.30 23.77 -1.51
C GLY A 278 -23.06 23.24 -0.78
N PHE A 279 -22.89 21.92 -0.67
CA PHE A 279 -21.79 21.20 -0.04
C PHE A 279 -21.50 19.91 -0.83
N THR A 280 -20.33 19.33 -0.60
CA THR A 280 -19.89 18.07 -1.21
C THR A 280 -20.16 16.92 -0.25
N ASP A 281 -20.71 15.81 -0.74
CA ASP A 281 -20.74 14.58 0.04
C ASP A 281 -19.34 13.99 0.12
N ASP A 282 -18.87 13.70 1.33
CA ASP A 282 -17.61 13.03 1.57
C ASP A 282 -17.82 11.79 2.47
N GLU A 283 -16.94 10.80 2.33
CA GLU A 283 -17.06 9.52 3.04
C GLU A 283 -16.60 9.60 4.51
N GLY A 284 -16.27 10.80 5.03
CA GLY A 284 -15.55 10.94 6.29
C GLY A 284 -14.36 9.98 6.37
N LYS A 285 -13.62 9.79 5.26
CA LYS A 285 -12.41 8.98 5.25
C LYS A 285 -11.31 9.79 5.93
N THR A 286 -10.65 9.18 6.92
CA THR A 286 -9.29 9.59 7.34
C THR A 286 -8.28 9.46 6.19
N MET A 287 -8.67 8.82 5.08
CA MET A 287 -7.90 8.69 3.85
C MET A 287 -8.44 9.65 2.78
N CYS A 288 -8.00 10.89 2.84
CA CYS A 288 -8.06 11.77 1.69
C CYS A 288 -7.25 11.13 0.54
N LYS A 289 -7.83 10.98 -0.66
CA LYS A 289 -7.08 10.47 -1.82
C LYS A 289 -6.10 11.56 -2.25
N LYS A 290 -4.81 11.26 -2.13
CA LYS A 290 -3.74 12.26 -2.26
C LYS A 290 -3.30 12.33 -3.70
N GLU A 291 -3.56 13.45 -4.36
CA GLU A 291 -3.08 13.72 -5.71
C GLU A 291 -2.22 14.99 -5.69
N PRO A 292 -1.11 15.07 -6.45
CA PRO A 292 -0.47 16.36 -6.71
C PRO A 292 -1.52 17.39 -7.17
N GLY A 293 -1.70 18.46 -6.39
CA GLY A 293 -2.71 19.48 -6.62
C GLY A 293 -4.10 19.25 -6.01
N SER A 294 -4.34 18.19 -5.22
CA SER A 294 -5.61 18.04 -4.47
C SER A 294 -5.78 19.03 -3.32
N GLU A 295 -4.76 19.86 -3.06
CA GLU A 295 -4.68 20.87 -2.00
C GLU A 295 -5.27 22.24 -2.37
N LEU A 296 -6.00 22.35 -3.49
CA LEU A 296 -6.49 23.64 -4.01
C LEU A 296 -7.42 24.44 -3.05
N ASN A 297 -7.84 23.84 -1.93
CA ASN A 297 -8.62 24.50 -0.87
C ASN A 297 -7.87 24.65 0.47
N HIS A 298 -6.60 24.27 0.56
CA HIS A 298 -5.79 24.59 1.74
C HIS A 298 -5.36 26.07 1.67
N PRO A 299 -5.38 26.85 2.78
CA PRO A 299 -5.07 28.29 2.77
C PRO A 299 -3.67 28.67 2.26
N HIS A 300 -2.85 27.70 1.85
CA HIS A 300 -1.42 27.89 1.68
C HIS A 300 -0.78 27.29 0.40
N GLY A 301 -1.58 26.97 -0.63
CA GLY A 301 -1.09 26.70 -1.99
C GLY A 301 -0.50 25.31 -2.24
N SER A 302 -0.41 24.92 -3.52
CA SER A 302 -0.38 23.53 -4.01
C SER A 302 0.91 22.72 -3.87
N GLU A 303 2.02 23.31 -3.40
CA GLU A 303 3.31 22.63 -3.17
C GLU A 303 4.17 23.47 -2.21
N VAL A 304 4.63 22.90 -1.10
CA VAL A 304 5.59 23.58 -0.19
C VAL A 304 7.00 23.05 -0.40
N LYS A 305 7.91 23.97 -0.71
CA LYS A 305 9.34 23.71 -0.87
C LYS A 305 10.03 23.87 0.48
N LEU A 306 10.42 22.76 1.10
CA LEU A 306 11.03 22.80 2.43
C LEU A 306 12.56 22.86 2.41
N LEU A 307 13.21 22.41 1.33
CA LEU A 307 14.67 22.33 1.28
C LEU A 307 15.28 23.15 0.16
N PHE A 308 16.08 24.15 0.52
CA PHE A 308 16.97 24.83 -0.43
C PHE A 308 18.35 24.16 -0.38
N ALA A 309 18.78 23.60 -1.51
CA ALA A 309 20.05 22.87 -1.70
C ALA A 309 21.34 23.68 -1.44
N GLY A 310 21.23 24.88 -0.87
CA GLY A 310 22.34 25.77 -0.58
C GLY A 310 23.15 25.38 0.66
N ASP A 311 22.69 24.43 1.48
CA ASP A 311 23.47 23.97 2.62
C ASP A 311 24.67 23.11 2.18
N SER A 312 25.88 23.55 2.51
CA SER A 312 27.13 22.89 2.14
C SER A 312 27.33 21.47 2.70
N THR A 313 26.54 21.08 3.71
CA THR A 313 26.58 19.72 4.25
C THR A 313 25.87 18.73 3.33
N ILE A 314 24.91 19.17 2.53
CA ILE A 314 24.18 18.36 1.54
C ILE A 314 25.01 18.31 0.25
N ARG A 315 25.72 17.21 0.08
CA ARG A 315 26.73 17.05 -0.98
C ARG A 315 26.55 15.75 -1.77
N ASP A 316 26.75 15.85 -3.06
CA ASP A 316 26.99 14.70 -3.93
C ASP A 316 28.49 14.39 -3.95
N ASP A 317 28.89 13.39 -4.72
CA ASP A 317 30.31 13.16 -5.03
C ASP A 317 30.77 13.99 -6.25
N GLY A 318 29.89 14.72 -6.92
CA GLY A 318 30.18 15.59 -8.06
C GLY A 318 30.12 14.90 -9.43
N VAL A 319 30.78 15.48 -10.44
CA VAL A 319 30.92 14.88 -11.79
C VAL A 319 32.03 13.83 -11.76
N TYR A 320 31.77 12.65 -12.33
CA TYR A 320 32.76 11.57 -12.42
C TYR A 320 34.08 12.08 -13.03
N LYS A 321 35.15 12.01 -12.24
CA LYS A 321 36.52 12.30 -12.63
C LYS A 321 37.40 11.15 -12.16
N GLN A 322 38.25 10.66 -13.05
CA GLN A 322 39.22 9.62 -12.74
C GLN A 322 40.63 10.17 -12.90
N SER A 323 41.44 9.96 -11.87
CA SER A 323 42.89 10.09 -11.91
C SER A 323 43.44 8.72 -11.55
N SER A 324 44.38 8.20 -12.32
CA SER A 324 44.89 6.84 -12.12
C SER A 324 46.40 6.79 -12.01
N GLN A 325 46.89 5.85 -11.22
CA GLN A 325 48.30 5.55 -11.06
C GLN A 325 48.55 4.09 -11.39
N GLU A 326 49.52 3.84 -12.26
CA GLU A 326 49.94 2.48 -12.58
C GLU A 326 50.51 1.80 -11.32
N ARG A 327 50.06 0.58 -11.05
CA ARG A 327 50.57 -0.29 -9.99
C ARG A 327 51.38 -1.47 -10.53
N GLY A 328 51.51 -1.56 -11.85
CA GLY A 328 52.33 -2.53 -12.56
C GLY A 328 51.59 -3.80 -12.95
N VAL A 329 52.35 -4.83 -13.32
CA VAL A 329 51.85 -6.13 -13.77
C VAL A 329 51.49 -7.00 -12.57
N VAL A 330 50.25 -7.46 -12.51
CA VAL A 330 49.73 -8.32 -11.43
C VAL A 330 49.50 -9.76 -11.84
N TRP A 331 49.49 -10.02 -13.15
CA TRP A 331 49.37 -11.36 -13.69
C TRP A 331 50.15 -11.48 -14.99
N LYS A 332 50.81 -12.63 -15.20
CA LYS A 332 51.57 -12.94 -16.41
C LYS A 332 51.59 -14.45 -16.65
N ASN A 333 51.26 -14.88 -17.87
CA ASN A 333 51.40 -16.28 -18.29
C ASN A 333 51.45 -16.42 -19.82
N LYS A 334 51.83 -17.61 -20.32
CA LYS A 334 51.60 -18.00 -21.71
C LYS A 334 50.12 -18.33 -21.92
N VAL A 335 49.52 -17.74 -22.94
CA VAL A 335 48.08 -17.88 -23.26
C VAL A 335 47.86 -17.96 -24.75
N SER A 336 46.69 -18.43 -25.16
CA SER A 336 46.24 -18.29 -26.54
C SER A 336 46.04 -16.80 -26.88
N ASN A 337 46.28 -16.42 -28.13
CA ASN A 337 46.00 -15.10 -28.69
C ASN A 337 44.50 -14.75 -28.65
N GLU A 338 43.69 -15.77 -28.42
CA GLU A 338 42.25 -15.70 -28.28
C GLU A 338 41.76 -15.43 -26.84
N THR A 339 42.67 -15.36 -25.86
CA THR A 339 42.29 -15.13 -24.45
C THR A 339 41.73 -13.72 -24.22
N GLU A 340 40.73 -13.63 -23.34
CA GLU A 340 40.11 -12.37 -22.89
C GLU A 340 40.09 -12.26 -21.36
N MET A 341 40.01 -11.01 -20.90
CA MET A 341 39.96 -10.65 -19.48
C MET A 341 38.64 -9.99 -19.12
N TYR A 342 38.12 -10.30 -17.93
CA TYR A 342 36.96 -9.70 -17.31
C TYR A 342 37.24 -9.40 -15.83
N TRP A 343 36.45 -8.48 -15.27
CA TRP A 343 36.27 -8.29 -13.84
C TRP A 343 34.84 -8.71 -13.52
N ALA A 344 34.67 -9.57 -12.51
CA ALA A 344 33.35 -10.02 -12.09
C ALA A 344 33.33 -10.25 -10.58
N HIS A 345 32.21 -9.95 -9.94
CA HIS A 345 32.00 -10.27 -8.54
C HIS A 345 31.38 -11.66 -8.39
N PHE A 346 32.19 -12.66 -8.05
CA PHE A 346 31.72 -14.03 -7.99
C PHE A 346 31.44 -14.56 -6.58
N ILE A 347 32.08 -14.00 -5.55
CA ILE A 347 31.99 -14.54 -4.20
C ILE A 347 31.56 -13.45 -3.22
N ASP A 348 30.45 -13.67 -2.51
CA ASP A 348 29.98 -12.74 -1.48
C ASP A 348 31.01 -12.63 -0.34
N SER A 349 31.78 -11.56 -0.36
CA SER A 349 32.79 -11.24 0.65
C SER A 349 32.18 -10.80 2.00
N GLY A 350 30.86 -10.61 2.06
CA GLY A 350 30.18 -10.03 3.20
C GLY A 350 30.30 -8.51 3.26
N LEU A 351 31.03 -7.89 2.34
CA LEU A 351 31.23 -6.44 2.27
C LEU A 351 30.01 -5.73 1.68
N PRO A 352 29.76 -4.46 2.06
CA PRO A 352 28.79 -3.62 1.35
C PRO A 352 29.16 -3.50 -0.13
N ARG A 353 28.18 -3.44 -1.05
CA ARG A 353 28.44 -3.37 -2.50
C ARG A 353 29.43 -2.28 -2.88
N GLU A 354 29.51 -1.16 -2.16
CA GLU A 354 30.51 -0.11 -2.37
C GLU A 354 31.97 -0.53 -2.15
N GLN A 355 32.18 -1.59 -1.38
CA GLN A 355 33.49 -2.12 -0.99
C GLN A 355 33.73 -3.52 -1.54
N VAL A 356 32.73 -4.10 -2.21
CA VAL A 356 32.85 -5.38 -2.88
C VAL A 356 33.94 -5.30 -3.96
N LEU A 357 34.85 -6.27 -3.88
CA LEU A 357 35.94 -6.48 -4.82
C LEU A 357 35.50 -7.35 -6.00
N ASP A 358 36.08 -7.09 -7.15
CA ASP A 358 35.91 -7.91 -8.35
C ASP A 358 37.11 -8.85 -8.53
N GLU A 359 36.84 -10.09 -8.92
CA GLU A 359 37.85 -11.10 -9.26
C GLU A 359 38.40 -10.90 -10.67
N LEU A 360 39.68 -11.27 -10.87
CA LEU A 360 40.28 -11.30 -12.20
C LEU A 360 39.85 -12.60 -12.89
N VAL A 361 39.21 -12.47 -14.05
CA VAL A 361 38.69 -13.60 -14.83
C VAL A 361 39.36 -13.63 -16.20
N LEU A 362 39.89 -14.79 -16.57
CA LEU A 362 40.54 -15.04 -17.85
C LEU A 362 39.87 -16.21 -18.57
N ILE A 363 39.54 -16.04 -19.85
CA ILE A 363 38.83 -17.06 -20.63
C ILE A 363 39.61 -17.38 -21.90
N ASN A 364 39.80 -18.67 -22.19
CA ASN A 364 40.45 -19.16 -23.41
C ASN A 364 39.43 -19.76 -24.40
N ARG A 365 39.43 -19.29 -25.66
CA ARG A 365 38.50 -19.68 -26.74
C ARG A 365 38.52 -21.16 -27.09
N ASP A 366 39.63 -21.87 -26.86
CA ASP A 366 39.79 -23.24 -27.36
C ASP A 366 39.36 -24.33 -26.36
N THR A 367 39.15 -23.96 -25.09
CA THR A 367 39.03 -24.96 -24.00
C THR A 367 37.78 -24.86 -23.14
N ASP A 368 36.94 -23.84 -23.33
CA ASP A 368 35.77 -23.56 -22.49
C ASP A 368 36.11 -23.47 -20.99
N ARG A 369 37.32 -22.98 -20.69
CA ARG A 369 37.89 -22.84 -19.35
C ARG A 369 37.88 -21.39 -18.92
N ILE A 370 37.45 -21.19 -17.67
CA ILE A 370 37.47 -19.92 -16.97
C ILE A 370 38.51 -20.04 -15.85
N ASP A 371 39.60 -19.30 -15.97
CA ASP A 371 40.63 -19.12 -14.95
C ASP A 371 40.22 -17.91 -14.08
N ILE A 372 39.98 -18.13 -12.78
CA ILE A 372 39.47 -17.12 -11.85
C ILE A 372 40.49 -16.93 -10.75
N HIS A 373 40.94 -15.69 -10.56
CA HIS A 373 41.92 -15.33 -9.53
C HIS A 373 41.25 -14.46 -8.47
N ILE A 374 41.24 -14.93 -7.22
CA ILE A 374 40.58 -14.25 -6.11
C ILE A 374 41.35 -12.99 -5.73
N ASN A 375 40.65 -11.87 -5.72
CA ASN A 375 41.20 -10.57 -5.38
C ASN A 375 41.37 -10.42 -3.86
N ARG A 376 42.57 -10.00 -3.42
CA ARG A 376 42.88 -9.77 -1.99
C ARG A 376 42.72 -8.30 -1.57
N GLY A 377 42.41 -7.41 -2.51
CA GLY A 377 42.12 -5.99 -2.25
C GLY A 377 43.36 -5.11 -2.08
N ASP A 378 44.56 -5.65 -2.23
CA ASP A 378 45.85 -4.93 -2.16
C ASP A 378 46.59 -4.96 -3.51
N GLY A 379 45.87 -5.24 -4.60
CA GLY A 379 46.44 -5.45 -5.93
C GLY A 379 47.09 -6.84 -6.11
N LYS A 380 46.97 -7.72 -5.12
CA LYS A 380 47.40 -9.12 -5.24
C LYS A 380 46.22 -10.03 -5.47
N PHE A 381 46.50 -11.10 -6.19
CA PHE A 381 45.56 -12.16 -6.50
C PHE A 381 46.13 -13.50 -6.05
N ASP A 382 45.27 -14.48 -5.83
CA ASP A 382 45.73 -15.83 -5.57
C ASP A 382 46.22 -16.55 -6.84
N ALA A 383 46.63 -17.81 -6.68
CA ALA A 383 47.17 -18.63 -7.76
C ALA A 383 46.17 -18.90 -8.90
N GLY A 384 44.88 -18.62 -8.67
CA GLY A 384 43.80 -18.89 -9.60
C GLY A 384 43.25 -20.31 -9.50
N VAL A 385 41.95 -20.44 -9.75
CA VAL A 385 41.24 -21.71 -9.87
C VAL A 385 40.58 -21.82 -11.25
N ARG A 386 40.52 -23.05 -11.76
CA ARG A 386 39.87 -23.38 -13.03
C ARG A 386 38.46 -23.87 -12.80
N THR A 387 37.53 -23.31 -13.56
CA THR A 387 36.17 -23.80 -13.67
C THR A 387 35.69 -23.77 -15.12
N SER A 388 34.51 -24.33 -15.37
CA SER A 388 33.81 -24.29 -16.64
C SER A 388 32.31 -24.33 -16.37
N VAL A 389 31.53 -23.69 -17.24
CA VAL A 389 30.06 -23.75 -17.19
C VAL A 389 29.53 -24.96 -17.98
N GLY A 390 30.41 -25.67 -18.72
CA GLY A 390 30.02 -26.82 -19.52
C GLY A 390 29.12 -26.44 -20.70
N HIS A 391 29.26 -25.22 -21.21
CA HIS A 391 28.48 -24.69 -22.32
C HIS A 391 29.39 -23.95 -23.29
N HIS A 392 29.54 -24.51 -24.48
CA HIS A 392 30.40 -23.99 -25.53
C HIS A 392 29.89 -22.65 -26.07
N CYS A 393 30.36 -21.56 -25.46
CA CYS A 393 30.13 -20.21 -25.95
C CYS A 393 31.33 -19.72 -26.76
N VAL A 394 31.05 -18.92 -27.80
CA VAL A 394 32.12 -18.14 -28.44
C VAL A 394 32.51 -16.97 -27.52
N ASN A 395 33.80 -16.78 -27.23
CA ASN A 395 34.23 -15.83 -26.18
C ASN A 395 33.69 -14.40 -26.33
N ARG A 396 33.55 -13.89 -27.55
CA ARG A 396 33.02 -12.53 -27.78
C ARG A 396 31.56 -12.35 -27.32
N GLY A 397 30.87 -13.45 -27.02
CA GLY A 397 29.53 -13.45 -26.43
C GLY A 397 29.54 -13.72 -24.93
N ILE A 398 30.69 -14.00 -24.33
CA ILE A 398 30.77 -14.21 -22.88
C ILE A 398 30.76 -12.86 -22.19
N HIS A 399 29.85 -12.71 -21.25
CA HIS A 399 29.74 -11.56 -20.37
C HIS A 399 29.50 -12.03 -18.95
N PHE A 400 29.78 -11.14 -18.00
CA PHE A 400 29.45 -11.33 -16.60
C PHE A 400 28.64 -10.14 -16.11
N GLY A 401 27.63 -10.44 -15.31
CA GLY A 401 26.87 -9.45 -14.57
C GLY A 401 25.62 -10.05 -13.94
N ASP A 402 25.12 -9.37 -12.92
CA ASP A 402 23.98 -9.80 -12.10
C ASP A 402 22.65 -9.72 -12.87
N VAL A 403 22.03 -10.87 -13.19
CA VAL A 403 20.73 -10.91 -13.88
C VAL A 403 19.56 -11.13 -12.91
N ASN A 404 19.79 -11.59 -11.69
CA ASN A 404 18.73 -11.95 -10.75
C ASN A 404 18.61 -10.96 -9.57
N GLY A 405 19.52 -9.99 -9.48
CA GLY A 405 19.60 -8.95 -8.47
C GLY A 405 20.14 -9.43 -7.12
N ASP A 406 20.82 -10.59 -7.06
CA ASP A 406 21.33 -11.15 -5.80
C ASP A 406 22.68 -10.56 -5.36
N GLY A 407 23.28 -9.73 -6.21
CA GLY A 407 24.53 -9.04 -6.00
C GLY A 407 25.75 -9.73 -6.57
N LEU A 408 25.65 -10.99 -7.01
CA LEU A 408 26.70 -11.75 -7.68
C LEU A 408 26.58 -11.64 -9.20
N ASP A 409 27.72 -11.59 -9.89
CA ASP A 409 27.73 -11.60 -11.34
C ASP A 409 27.52 -13.02 -11.88
N ASP A 410 26.58 -13.16 -12.82
CA ASP A 410 26.22 -14.41 -13.47
C ASP A 410 27.02 -14.63 -14.76
N TYR A 411 27.12 -15.88 -15.22
CA TYR A 411 27.69 -16.17 -16.53
C TYR A 411 26.64 -15.97 -17.62
N ILE A 412 27.00 -15.24 -18.67
CA ILE A 412 26.12 -14.92 -19.79
C ILE A 412 26.84 -15.28 -21.09
N CYS A 413 26.17 -16.03 -21.96
CA CYS A 413 26.60 -16.32 -23.32
C CYS A 413 25.59 -15.77 -24.33
N ILE A 414 25.96 -14.73 -25.07
CA ILE A 414 25.19 -14.26 -26.23
C ILE A 414 25.56 -15.13 -27.44
N ALA A 415 24.62 -15.86 -28.00
CA ALA A 415 24.81 -16.63 -29.22
C ALA A 415 24.93 -15.73 -30.46
N SER A 416 25.34 -16.30 -31.60
CA SER A 416 25.57 -15.56 -32.84
C SER A 416 24.35 -14.78 -33.36
N ASP A 417 23.15 -15.30 -33.11
CA ASP A 417 21.86 -14.69 -33.45
C ASP A 417 21.36 -13.65 -32.44
N GLY A 418 22.13 -13.39 -31.38
CA GLY A 418 21.79 -12.46 -30.30
C GLY A 418 21.08 -13.09 -29.10
N THR A 419 20.83 -14.41 -29.09
CA THR A 419 20.15 -15.09 -27.98
C THR A 419 21.03 -15.14 -26.74
N PRO A 420 20.63 -14.58 -25.59
CA PRO A 420 21.36 -14.73 -24.34
C PRO A 420 21.01 -16.03 -23.61
N PHE A 421 22.03 -16.81 -23.27
CA PHE A 421 21.99 -17.93 -22.34
C PHE A 421 22.68 -17.55 -21.04
N VAL A 422 22.11 -17.95 -19.90
CA VAL A 422 22.61 -17.56 -18.58
C VAL A 422 22.80 -18.79 -17.71
N ALA A 423 23.83 -18.78 -16.86
CA ALA A 423 23.95 -19.67 -15.71
C ALA A 423 24.12 -18.84 -14.44
N ILE A 424 23.19 -19.04 -13.49
CA ILE A 424 23.18 -18.30 -12.23
C ILE A 424 24.38 -18.68 -11.37
N ASN A 425 25.06 -17.66 -10.83
CA ASN A 425 26.11 -17.84 -9.86
C ASN A 425 25.50 -18.09 -8.47
N ASN A 426 25.55 -19.34 -8.01
CA ASN A 426 25.01 -19.75 -6.70
C ASN A 426 26.09 -19.76 -5.61
N SER A 427 27.09 -18.89 -5.74
CA SER A 427 28.22 -18.89 -4.83
C SER A 427 27.84 -18.37 -3.44
N THR A 428 28.51 -18.88 -2.42
CA THR A 428 28.32 -18.50 -1.02
C THR A 428 29.63 -18.00 -0.44
N ARG A 429 29.53 -17.24 0.67
CA ARG A 429 30.68 -16.67 1.38
C ARG A 429 31.77 -17.66 1.80
N GLN A 430 31.45 -18.95 1.91
CA GLN A 430 32.40 -19.99 2.34
C GLN A 430 33.18 -20.62 1.18
N GLN A 431 32.80 -20.32 -0.07
CA GLN A 431 33.44 -20.91 -1.24
C GLN A 431 34.70 -20.15 -1.65
N THR A 432 35.64 -20.89 -2.23
CA THR A 432 36.86 -20.36 -2.86
C THR A 432 36.84 -20.58 -4.37
N VAL A 433 35.80 -21.22 -4.88
CA VAL A 433 35.56 -21.53 -6.30
C VAL A 433 34.08 -21.24 -6.57
N PRO A 434 33.75 -20.46 -7.61
CA PRO A 434 32.37 -20.15 -7.88
C PRO A 434 31.60 -21.35 -8.45
N SER A 435 30.30 -21.37 -8.14
CA SER A 435 29.38 -22.44 -8.53
C SER A 435 28.31 -21.89 -9.45
N PHE A 436 28.36 -22.27 -10.73
CA PHE A 436 27.33 -21.91 -11.70
C PHE A 436 26.24 -22.98 -11.79
N GLY A 437 25.00 -22.53 -11.86
CA GLY A 437 23.82 -23.38 -12.04
C GLY A 437 23.68 -23.91 -13.46
N VAL A 438 22.52 -24.48 -13.74
CA VAL A 438 22.19 -24.94 -15.11
C VAL A 438 22.09 -23.76 -16.06
N VAL A 439 22.58 -23.94 -17.29
CA VAL A 439 22.43 -22.96 -18.35
C VAL A 439 21.00 -23.00 -18.88
N PHE A 440 20.36 -21.84 -18.98
CA PHE A 440 19.04 -21.67 -19.57
C PHE A 440 19.02 -20.49 -20.53
N LYS A 441 18.04 -20.47 -21.45
CA LYS A 441 17.81 -19.34 -22.35
C LYS A 441 17.13 -18.22 -21.56
N TRP A 442 17.78 -17.06 -21.45
CA TRP A 442 17.28 -15.94 -20.65
C TRP A 442 16.19 -15.14 -21.36
N ARG A 443 16.29 -14.98 -22.69
CA ARG A 443 15.23 -14.43 -23.55
C ARG A 443 15.41 -14.84 -25.00
N ASP A 444 14.36 -14.65 -25.79
CA ASP A 444 14.43 -14.76 -27.24
C ASP A 444 15.23 -13.59 -27.86
N PRO A 445 15.98 -13.81 -28.95
CA PRO A 445 16.70 -12.73 -29.61
C PRO A 445 15.73 -11.75 -30.27
N ILE A 446 16.18 -10.50 -30.46
CA ILE A 446 15.45 -9.60 -31.34
C ILE A 446 15.83 -9.93 -32.78
N VAL A 447 14.84 -10.33 -33.59
CA VAL A 447 15.06 -10.71 -35.00
C VAL A 447 15.80 -9.60 -35.75
N GLY A 448 16.89 -9.97 -36.43
CA GLY A 448 17.71 -9.05 -37.22
C GLY A 448 18.89 -8.42 -36.46
N TYR A 449 19.07 -8.72 -35.17
CA TYR A 449 20.17 -8.20 -34.36
C TYR A 449 21.07 -9.35 -33.90
N ALA A 450 22.19 -9.51 -34.59
CA ALA A 450 23.22 -10.48 -34.23
C ALA A 450 23.96 -10.09 -32.93
N GLN A 451 24.77 -11.01 -32.43
CA GLN A 451 25.59 -10.88 -31.23
C GLN A 451 26.32 -9.53 -31.07
N ASP A 452 26.93 -9.02 -32.13
CA ASP A 452 27.71 -7.76 -32.13
C ASP A 452 26.84 -6.51 -31.88
N ARG A 453 25.52 -6.64 -32.03
CA ARG A 453 24.53 -5.59 -31.79
C ARG A 453 23.95 -5.59 -30.38
N VAL A 454 24.24 -6.61 -29.56
CA VAL A 454 23.73 -6.72 -28.19
C VAL A 454 24.60 -5.92 -27.22
N ARG A 455 23.97 -5.21 -26.28
CA ARG A 455 24.63 -4.59 -25.13
C ARG A 455 23.86 -4.95 -23.87
N LEU A 456 24.59 -5.22 -22.79
CA LEU A 456 24.04 -5.54 -21.49
C LEU A 456 24.42 -4.42 -20.51
N GLY A 457 23.50 -4.08 -19.63
CA GLY A 457 23.74 -3.12 -18.56
C GLY A 457 22.48 -2.91 -17.74
N ASP A 458 22.62 -2.60 -16.46
CA ASP A 458 21.54 -2.11 -15.62
C ASP A 458 21.25 -0.64 -16.00
N ILE A 459 20.18 -0.40 -16.76
CA ILE A 459 19.94 0.89 -17.43
C ILE A 459 18.97 1.76 -16.67
N ASP A 460 18.10 1.15 -15.89
CA ASP A 460 17.15 1.85 -15.05
C ASP A 460 17.60 1.96 -13.59
N GLY A 461 18.69 1.29 -13.23
CA GLY A 461 19.31 1.30 -11.91
C GLY A 461 18.65 0.34 -10.95
N ASP A 462 17.94 -0.69 -11.45
CA ASP A 462 17.19 -1.65 -10.65
C ASP A 462 18.03 -2.81 -10.09
N GLY A 463 19.32 -2.83 -10.43
CA GLY A 463 20.30 -3.79 -9.95
C GLY A 463 20.38 -5.06 -10.78
N ARG A 464 19.46 -5.27 -11.74
CA ARG A 464 19.47 -6.38 -12.68
C ARG A 464 20.01 -5.90 -14.02
N LEU A 465 20.70 -6.78 -14.74
CA LEU A 465 21.10 -6.49 -16.11
C LEU A 465 19.88 -6.43 -17.04
N ASP A 466 19.87 -5.42 -17.89
CA ASP A 466 18.94 -5.26 -19.01
C ASP A 466 19.57 -5.66 -20.35
N TYR A 467 18.71 -5.90 -21.34
CA TYR A 467 19.11 -6.30 -22.69
C TYR A 467 18.82 -5.20 -23.70
N CYS A 468 19.85 -4.71 -24.38
CA CYS A 468 19.71 -3.75 -25.48
C CYS A 468 20.23 -4.25 -26.81
N VAL A 469 19.66 -3.69 -27.87
CA VAL A 469 20.13 -3.87 -29.24
C VAL A 469 20.37 -2.54 -29.93
N ILE A 470 21.43 -2.49 -30.72
CA ILE A 470 21.81 -1.31 -31.51
C ILE A 470 21.41 -1.53 -32.96
N ARG A 471 20.55 -0.65 -33.47
CA ARG A 471 20.12 -0.58 -34.86
C ARG A 471 20.95 0.45 -35.63
N ASP A 472 21.43 0.03 -36.79
CA ASP A 472 22.15 0.84 -37.75
C ASP A 472 21.26 1.05 -39.00
N GLY A 473 21.17 2.29 -39.50
CA GLY A 473 20.22 2.68 -40.53
C GLY A 473 20.22 4.16 -40.89
N GLY A 474 21.36 4.84 -40.77
CA GLY A 474 21.53 6.29 -40.98
C GLY A 474 21.70 7.07 -39.68
N ASN A 475 20.74 6.95 -38.75
CA ASN A 475 20.93 7.28 -37.33
C ASN A 475 21.04 5.99 -36.52
N ILE A 476 21.86 6.01 -35.47
CA ILE A 476 22.00 4.84 -34.59
C ILE A 476 20.91 4.91 -33.53
N HIS A 477 20.09 3.86 -33.47
CA HIS A 477 18.96 3.75 -32.55
C HIS A 477 19.18 2.58 -31.60
N ILE A 478 19.02 2.82 -30.30
CA ILE A 478 19.23 1.80 -29.27
C ILE A 478 17.87 1.47 -28.67
N LYS A 479 17.50 0.19 -28.71
CA LYS A 479 16.32 -0.35 -28.03
C LYS A 479 16.78 -1.12 -26.81
N CYS A 480 16.10 -0.95 -25.68
CA CYS A 480 16.43 -1.64 -24.44
C CYS A 480 15.18 -2.24 -23.82
N TYR A 481 15.36 -3.42 -23.24
CA TYR A 481 14.32 -4.20 -22.62
C TYR A 481 14.73 -4.50 -21.19
N ARG A 482 13.87 -4.10 -20.25
CA ARG A 482 14.05 -4.33 -18.83
C ARG A 482 13.83 -5.78 -18.47
N ASN A 483 14.72 -6.32 -17.66
CA ASN A 483 14.55 -7.60 -16.98
C ASN A 483 13.78 -7.39 -15.67
N GLY A 484 12.46 -7.56 -15.70
CA GLY A 484 11.60 -7.26 -14.56
C GLY A 484 11.12 -8.49 -13.79
N GLY A 485 10.88 -8.29 -12.48
CA GLY A 485 10.27 -9.27 -11.58
C GLY A 485 11.23 -9.83 -10.54
N LEU A 486 10.84 -10.93 -9.89
CA LEU A 486 11.62 -11.59 -8.84
C LEU A 486 12.03 -13.00 -9.29
N GLY A 487 13.28 -13.38 -9.01
CA GLY A 487 13.82 -14.72 -9.24
C GLY A 487 15.02 -14.74 -10.19
N ASN A 488 15.46 -15.97 -10.49
CA ASN A 488 16.60 -16.27 -11.36
C ASN A 488 16.33 -15.98 -12.85
N GLU A 489 15.05 -15.99 -13.24
CA GLU A 489 14.60 -15.66 -14.59
C GLU A 489 13.79 -14.37 -14.58
N ALA A 490 13.76 -13.68 -15.71
CA ALA A 490 12.89 -12.53 -15.89
C ALA A 490 11.42 -12.97 -15.81
N ALA A 491 10.64 -12.41 -14.89
CA ALA A 491 9.20 -12.66 -14.88
C ALA A 491 8.50 -11.99 -16.07
N TYR A 492 9.06 -10.87 -16.54
CA TYR A 492 8.63 -10.18 -17.75
C TYR A 492 9.78 -9.37 -18.38
N TRP A 493 9.65 -9.11 -19.67
CA TRP A 493 10.52 -8.21 -20.42
C TRP A 493 9.74 -6.96 -20.84
N GLN A 494 10.15 -5.79 -20.35
CA GLN A 494 9.45 -4.53 -20.65
C GLN A 494 10.25 -3.71 -21.68
N ASP A 495 9.61 -3.32 -22.78
CA ASP A 495 10.21 -2.38 -23.74
C ASP A 495 10.27 -0.97 -23.12
N LEU A 496 11.49 -0.50 -22.82
CA LEU A 496 11.72 0.81 -22.23
C LEU A 496 11.49 1.96 -23.22
N GLY A 497 11.51 1.68 -24.52
CA GLY A 497 11.30 2.66 -25.58
C GLY A 497 9.84 2.81 -26.01
N SER A 498 8.92 2.02 -25.44
CA SER A 498 7.51 1.96 -25.86
C SER A 498 7.34 1.81 -27.38
N GLY A 499 8.12 0.92 -27.99
CA GLY A 499 8.19 0.70 -29.44
C GLY A 499 9.23 1.57 -30.17
N GLY A 500 9.63 2.70 -29.59
CA GLY A 500 10.66 3.61 -30.09
C GLY A 500 12.08 3.27 -29.61
N PRO A 501 13.10 4.06 -30.02
CA PRO A 501 14.43 3.98 -29.44
C PRO A 501 14.48 4.62 -28.04
N VAL A 502 15.19 3.97 -27.13
CA VAL A 502 15.53 4.52 -25.80
C VAL A 502 16.59 5.61 -25.95
N PHE A 503 17.59 5.36 -26.81
CA PHE A 503 18.64 6.33 -27.14
C PHE A 503 18.78 6.46 -28.64
N SER A 504 19.13 7.66 -29.11
CA SER A 504 19.47 7.89 -30.51
C SER A 504 20.76 8.70 -30.61
N ALA A 505 21.68 8.25 -31.44
CA ALA A 505 22.90 8.96 -31.77
C ALA A 505 22.90 9.34 -33.25
N LYS A 506 23.11 10.63 -33.52
CA LYS A 506 23.21 11.18 -34.87
C LYS A 506 24.68 11.31 -35.26
N ASP A 507 24.96 11.14 -36.55
CA ASP A 507 26.28 11.41 -37.15
C ASP A 507 27.46 10.60 -36.59
N MET A 508 27.19 9.44 -35.98
CA MET A 508 28.22 8.56 -35.41
C MET A 508 28.74 7.49 -36.39
N GLY A 509 28.30 7.52 -37.65
CA GLY A 509 28.68 6.53 -38.66
C GLY A 509 28.03 5.17 -38.37
N ASP A 510 28.83 4.21 -37.89
CA ASP A 510 28.39 2.86 -37.55
C ASP A 510 28.44 2.60 -36.04
N ILE A 511 28.12 1.36 -35.64
CA ILE A 511 28.10 0.93 -34.23
C ILE A 511 29.40 1.22 -33.45
N ARG A 512 30.56 1.36 -34.11
CA ARG A 512 31.84 1.67 -33.46
C ARG A 512 31.89 3.11 -32.93
N GLY A 513 31.08 4.00 -33.51
CA GLY A 513 30.91 5.39 -33.07
C GLY A 513 29.99 5.56 -31.86
N VAL A 514 29.26 4.50 -31.45
CA VAL A 514 28.35 4.54 -30.29
C VAL A 514 28.82 3.56 -29.23
N ARG A 515 29.04 4.07 -28.02
CA ARG A 515 29.44 3.26 -26.86
C ARG A 515 28.43 3.41 -25.74
N LEU A 516 27.86 2.29 -25.30
CA LEU A 516 27.12 2.17 -24.04
C LEU A 516 28.09 1.61 -23.00
N GLY A 517 28.52 2.44 -22.06
CA GLY A 517 29.51 2.10 -21.03
C GLY A 517 30.29 3.33 -20.56
N VAL A 518 31.15 3.14 -19.56
CA VAL A 518 31.93 4.26 -19.00
C VAL A 518 32.96 4.72 -20.04
N THR A 519 32.84 5.97 -20.49
CA THR A 519 33.82 6.60 -21.38
C THR A 519 34.81 7.39 -20.54
N HIS A 520 36.11 7.14 -20.74
CA HIS A 520 37.16 7.84 -20.01
C HIS A 520 38.05 8.63 -20.99
N PRO A 521 37.93 9.96 -21.00
CA PRO A 521 38.86 10.86 -21.69
C PRO A 521 40.28 10.82 -21.09
N ASP A 522 40.42 10.43 -19.82
CA ASP A 522 41.63 10.59 -19.01
C ASP A 522 42.23 9.26 -18.53
N ILE A 523 42.24 8.23 -19.38
CA ILE A 523 43.05 7.03 -19.09
C ILE A 523 44.52 7.46 -19.23
N GLY A 524 45.29 7.37 -18.14
CA GLY A 524 46.67 7.87 -18.03
C GLY A 524 47.71 7.19 -18.94
N GLU A 525 47.28 6.43 -19.93
CA GLU A 525 48.11 5.79 -20.95
C GLU A 525 47.48 6.02 -22.34
N GLY A 526 48.32 6.23 -23.36
CA GLY A 526 47.91 6.23 -24.77
C GLY A 526 47.45 4.84 -25.22
N ILE A 527 46.23 4.45 -24.82
CA ILE A 527 45.66 3.10 -24.99
C ILE A 527 45.23 2.75 -26.43
N GLY A 528 45.44 3.64 -27.41
CA GLY A 528 45.28 3.38 -28.86
C GLY A 528 44.25 2.30 -29.23
N ASP A 529 44.70 1.25 -29.93
CA ASP A 529 43.90 0.11 -30.36
C ASP A 529 43.64 -0.94 -29.25
N THR A 530 44.29 -0.84 -28.08
CA THR A 530 44.11 -1.77 -26.95
C THR A 530 42.99 -1.35 -26.00
N ARG A 531 42.28 -0.25 -26.30
CA ARG A 531 41.16 0.28 -25.51
C ARG A 531 40.06 -0.73 -25.20
N GLU A 532 39.82 -1.71 -26.07
CA GLU A 532 38.80 -2.76 -25.85
C GLU A 532 39.24 -3.84 -24.83
N ARG A 533 40.56 -3.92 -24.58
CA ARG A 533 41.19 -4.81 -23.58
C ARG A 533 41.41 -4.14 -22.22
N ALA A 534 41.02 -2.87 -22.07
CA ALA A 534 40.92 -2.20 -20.79
C ALA A 534 39.55 -2.51 -20.18
N LYS A 535 39.52 -3.10 -18.98
CA LYS A 535 38.29 -3.44 -18.24
C LYS A 535 38.30 -2.78 -16.87
N PHE A 536 37.14 -2.30 -16.43
CA PHE A 536 36.95 -1.63 -15.15
C PHE A 536 36.46 -2.62 -14.10
N GLY A 537 37.05 -2.56 -12.91
CA GLY A 537 36.69 -3.42 -11.79
C GLY A 537 37.20 -2.84 -10.48
N ARG A 538 36.70 -3.32 -9.34
CA ARG A 538 37.22 -2.93 -8.02
C ARG A 538 38.35 -3.85 -7.61
N VAL A 539 39.57 -3.34 -7.72
CA VAL A 539 40.78 -4.11 -7.43
C VAL A 539 41.28 -3.82 -6.02
N PHE A 540 41.21 -2.58 -5.56
CA PHE A 540 41.73 -2.15 -4.27
C PHE A 540 40.64 -1.91 -3.21
N ASN A 541 40.92 -2.28 -1.96
CA ASN A 541 40.05 -2.08 -0.79
C ASN A 541 40.00 -0.60 -0.39
N LYS A 542 39.16 0.17 -1.09
CA LYS A 542 38.99 1.59 -0.85
C LYS A 542 37.58 1.90 -0.40
N ARG A 543 37.47 2.85 0.54
CA ARG A 543 36.17 3.37 0.98
C ARG A 543 35.56 4.36 -0.01
N ASP A 544 36.31 4.82 -1.02
CA ASP A 544 35.82 5.82 -1.99
C ASP A 544 34.87 5.20 -3.04
N GLY A 545 34.95 3.89 -3.27
CA GLY A 545 34.00 3.13 -4.06
C GLY A 545 34.12 3.30 -5.58
N PHE A 546 35.23 3.88 -6.05
CA PHE A 546 35.52 4.04 -7.48
C PHE A 546 36.09 2.75 -8.07
N ARG A 547 35.83 2.52 -9.37
CA ARG A 547 36.43 1.40 -10.09
C ARG A 547 37.86 1.75 -10.52
N ASP A 548 38.73 0.78 -10.37
CA ASP A 548 40.05 0.71 -10.97
C ASP A 548 39.92 0.20 -12.42
N TYR A 549 41.05 0.11 -13.14
CA TYR A 549 41.05 -0.62 -14.40
C TYR A 549 42.29 -1.49 -14.56
N GLY A 550 42.08 -2.60 -15.27
CA GLY A 550 43.14 -3.47 -15.74
C GLY A 550 43.23 -3.41 -17.26
N VAL A 551 44.44 -3.49 -17.79
CA VAL A 551 44.71 -3.62 -19.22
C VAL A 551 45.34 -4.98 -19.48
N PHE A 552 44.68 -5.78 -20.32
CA PHE A 552 45.20 -7.05 -20.77
C PHE A 552 45.97 -6.90 -22.09
N ARG A 553 47.23 -7.34 -22.12
CA ARG A 553 48.09 -7.27 -23.30
C ARG A 553 48.56 -8.65 -23.72
N LEU A 554 48.59 -8.86 -25.04
CA LEU A 554 49.20 -10.01 -25.68
C LEU A 554 50.41 -9.52 -26.47
N THR A 555 51.56 -10.15 -26.21
CA THR A 555 52.83 -9.83 -26.87
C THR A 555 53.54 -11.11 -27.27
N ASN A 556 54.55 -11.03 -28.16
CA ASN A 556 55.38 -12.17 -28.56
C ASN A 556 54.59 -13.42 -28.97
N CYS A 557 53.53 -13.23 -29.77
CA CYS A 557 52.70 -14.32 -30.26
C CYS A 557 53.47 -15.15 -31.30
N ASP A 558 53.52 -16.47 -31.11
CA ASP A 558 54.09 -17.39 -32.09
C ASP A 558 53.07 -17.82 -33.16
N SER A 559 53.53 -18.60 -34.14
CA SER A 559 52.70 -19.08 -35.25
C SER A 559 51.62 -20.08 -34.82
N THR A 560 51.67 -20.60 -33.59
CA THR A 560 50.64 -21.49 -33.03
C THR A 560 49.52 -20.71 -32.34
N GLY A 561 49.64 -19.37 -32.28
CA GLY A 561 48.72 -18.52 -31.56
C GLY A 561 49.05 -18.40 -30.07
N THR A 562 50.18 -18.92 -29.59
CA THR A 562 50.57 -18.77 -28.18
C THR A 562 51.30 -17.45 -27.97
N CYS A 563 50.83 -16.62 -27.04
CA CYS A 563 51.36 -15.29 -26.71
C CYS A 563 51.82 -15.20 -25.24
N ASP A 564 52.66 -14.20 -24.96
CA ASP A 564 52.85 -13.69 -23.60
C ASP A 564 51.67 -12.78 -23.22
N GLY A 565 50.82 -13.26 -22.32
CA GLY A 565 49.71 -12.52 -21.73
C GLY A 565 50.14 -11.81 -20.45
N THR A 566 49.75 -10.54 -20.30
CA THR A 566 49.99 -9.75 -19.08
C THR A 566 48.76 -8.93 -18.71
N VAL A 567 48.47 -8.83 -17.40
CA VAL A 567 47.48 -7.91 -16.85
C VAL A 567 48.24 -6.86 -16.05
N SER A 568 48.14 -5.61 -16.48
CA SER A 568 48.61 -4.46 -15.72
C SER A 568 47.42 -3.74 -15.10
N ILE A 569 47.57 -3.20 -13.89
CA ILE A 569 46.48 -2.50 -13.21
C ILE A 569 46.84 -1.06 -12.89
N TRP A 570 45.83 -0.21 -12.95
CA TRP A 570 45.89 1.18 -12.55
C TRP A 570 44.90 1.40 -11.43
N GLU A 571 45.43 1.82 -10.30
CA GLU A 571 44.64 2.24 -9.16
C GLU A 571 44.08 3.63 -9.43
N ASN A 572 42.79 3.81 -9.19
CA ASN A 572 42.22 5.16 -9.17
C ASN A 572 42.77 5.93 -7.95
N VAL A 573 43.56 6.98 -8.15
CA VAL A 573 44.22 7.76 -7.08
C VAL A 573 43.79 9.22 -7.08
N ASN A 574 43.97 9.88 -5.93
CA ASN A 574 43.68 11.31 -5.70
C ASN A 574 42.20 11.68 -5.65
N GLY A 575 41.37 10.83 -5.03
CA GLY A 575 39.96 11.14 -4.80
C GLY A 575 39.25 11.38 -6.13
N GLY A 576 39.22 10.34 -6.97
CA GLY A 576 38.19 10.27 -7.99
C GLY A 576 36.88 10.70 -7.35
N ASN A 577 36.19 11.63 -7.99
CA ASN A 577 34.99 12.23 -7.44
C ASN A 577 33.89 11.98 -8.47
N GLY A 578 32.69 11.68 -8.01
CA GLY A 578 31.50 11.94 -8.79
C GLY A 578 30.86 10.78 -9.52
N GLY A 579 29.61 11.01 -9.89
CA GLY A 579 28.81 10.13 -10.74
C GLY A 579 28.19 8.93 -10.02
N ARG A 580 28.33 8.83 -8.69
CA ARG A 580 27.80 7.69 -7.94
C ARG A 580 26.71 8.06 -6.94
N TRP A 581 26.86 9.17 -6.20
CA TRP A 581 25.96 9.53 -5.11
C TRP A 581 25.25 10.83 -5.43
N GLN A 582 23.93 10.81 -5.39
CA GLN A 582 23.14 12.00 -5.61
C GLN A 582 22.81 12.65 -4.26
N LYS A 583 22.62 13.97 -4.27
CA LYS A 583 22.32 14.73 -3.04
C LYS A 583 21.08 14.17 -2.33
N GLY A 584 20.03 13.85 -3.10
CA GLY A 584 18.75 13.37 -2.61
C GLY A 584 18.81 12.01 -1.92
N ASP A 585 19.79 11.17 -2.24
CA ASP A 585 19.92 9.84 -1.63
C ASP A 585 19.99 9.93 -0.10
N GLY A 586 20.63 10.98 0.43
CA GLY A 586 20.88 11.14 1.86
C GLY A 586 19.66 11.52 2.69
N ALA A 587 18.56 11.92 2.07
CA ALA A 587 17.38 12.44 2.76
C ALA A 587 16.70 11.36 3.62
N ARG A 588 16.47 11.69 4.89
CA ARG A 588 15.76 10.91 5.91
C ARG A 588 14.93 11.87 6.78
N TRP A 589 14.05 11.30 7.59
CA TRP A 589 13.12 12.03 8.42
C TRP A 589 12.96 11.34 9.78
N GLY A 590 12.66 12.12 10.81
CA GLY A 590 12.28 11.64 12.13
C GLY A 590 12.35 12.76 13.17
N ASP A 591 11.43 12.76 14.13
CA ASP A 591 11.37 13.76 15.21
C ASP A 591 12.47 13.56 16.27
N VAL A 592 13.72 13.92 15.94
CA VAL A 592 14.86 13.83 16.87
C VAL A 592 14.70 14.81 18.04
N THR A 593 14.01 15.93 17.81
CA THR A 593 13.82 17.00 18.78
C THR A 593 12.68 16.76 19.79
N GLY A 594 11.75 15.85 19.49
CA GLY A 594 10.57 15.56 20.30
C GLY A 594 9.51 16.65 20.24
N THR A 595 9.38 17.29 19.08
CA THR A 595 8.44 18.41 18.85
C THR A 595 7.05 17.96 18.38
N GLY A 596 6.90 16.68 18.03
CA GLY A 596 5.77 16.11 17.31
C GLY A 596 5.84 16.30 15.80
N PHE A 597 6.94 16.85 15.28
CA PHE A 597 7.16 17.08 13.85
C PHE A 597 8.49 16.44 13.44
N ASP A 598 8.49 15.75 12.30
CA ASP A 598 9.73 15.16 11.82
C ASP A 598 10.77 16.24 11.46
N ASP A 599 12.01 16.00 11.89
CA ASP A 599 13.17 16.77 11.51
C ASP A 599 13.74 16.26 10.18
N TYR A 600 14.34 17.16 9.39
CA TYR A 600 15.06 16.73 8.20
C TYR A 600 16.44 16.21 8.58
N ILE A 601 16.80 15.04 8.05
CA ILE A 601 18.06 14.39 8.35
C ILE A 601 18.74 14.07 7.03
N TRP A 602 19.99 14.51 6.87
CA TRP A 602 20.80 14.18 5.72
C TRP A 602 21.97 13.28 6.12
N ILE A 603 22.02 12.08 5.53
CA ILE A 603 23.08 11.10 5.78
C ILE A 603 23.99 11.04 4.54
N SER A 604 25.28 11.29 4.73
CA SER A 604 26.28 11.07 3.67
C SER A 604 26.51 9.57 3.43
N ALA A 605 27.05 9.19 2.28
CA ALA A 605 27.41 7.79 2.00
C ALA A 605 28.32 7.15 3.09
N PHE A 606 29.07 7.94 3.84
CA PHE A 606 29.98 7.50 4.90
C PHE A 606 29.40 7.58 6.32
N GLY A 607 28.09 7.84 6.46
CA GLY A 607 27.38 7.85 7.75
C GLY A 607 27.62 9.07 8.62
N GLU A 608 28.10 10.17 8.03
CA GLU A 608 27.95 11.49 8.64
C GLU A 608 26.46 11.89 8.58
N VAL A 609 25.81 11.97 9.73
CA VAL A 609 24.38 12.29 9.90
C VAL A 609 24.26 13.76 10.30
N THR A 610 23.63 14.56 9.45
CA THR A 610 23.36 15.98 9.72
C THR A 610 21.88 16.16 10.00
N ILE A 611 21.54 16.61 11.21
CA ILE A 611 20.17 16.88 11.64
C ILE A 611 19.87 18.36 11.41
N PHE A 612 18.74 18.64 10.79
CA PHE A 612 18.19 19.97 10.53
C PHE A 612 16.89 20.09 11.34
N PRO A 613 16.95 20.65 12.56
CA PRO A 613 15.80 20.73 13.45
C PRO A 613 14.65 21.49 12.78
N ASN A 614 13.46 20.92 12.79
CA ASN A 614 12.26 21.58 12.30
C ASN A 614 11.84 22.68 13.28
N LYS A 615 11.64 23.90 12.79
CA LYS A 615 11.16 25.04 13.62
C LYS A 615 9.64 25.13 13.71
N ALA A 616 8.90 24.28 13.00
CA ALA A 616 7.45 24.26 13.04
C ALA A 616 6.94 24.07 14.48
N ARG A 617 5.77 24.65 14.75
CA ARG A 617 5.05 24.48 16.02
C ARG A 617 3.57 24.34 15.72
N ALA A 618 2.84 23.65 16.58
CA ALA A 618 1.40 23.36 16.45
C ALA A 618 0.49 24.56 16.13
N ASN A 619 0.95 25.81 16.35
CA ASN A 619 0.20 27.04 16.09
C ASN A 619 0.99 28.10 15.28
N SER A 620 2.15 27.74 14.70
CA SER A 620 3.07 28.64 14.01
C SER A 620 3.71 27.89 12.85
N PHE A 621 2.93 27.73 11.77
CA PHE A 621 3.33 27.03 10.56
C PHE A 621 3.87 28.01 9.52
N ASP A 622 5.06 28.57 9.75
CA ASP A 622 5.72 29.45 8.76
C ASP A 622 6.68 28.65 7.87
N TRP A 623 6.15 27.62 7.21
CA TRP A 623 6.88 26.78 6.25
C TRP A 623 7.33 27.54 4.99
N TYR A 624 6.80 28.75 4.77
CA TYR A 624 6.96 29.57 3.57
C TYR A 624 8.19 30.48 3.59
N LYS A 625 8.93 30.55 4.71
CA LYS A 625 10.15 31.36 4.80
C LYS A 625 11.41 30.51 4.66
N SER A 626 12.42 31.10 4.04
CA SER A 626 13.75 30.56 3.70
C SER A 626 14.56 29.87 4.82
N VAL A 627 14.05 29.74 6.05
CA VAL A 627 14.76 29.15 7.18
C VAL A 627 13.82 28.29 8.06
N ALA A 628 13.12 27.33 7.44
CA ALA A 628 12.33 26.31 8.15
C ALA A 628 13.15 25.49 9.17
N TRP A 629 14.48 25.49 9.02
CA TRP A 629 15.41 24.65 9.79
C TRP A 629 16.19 25.43 10.86
N GLY A 630 16.45 24.77 11.99
CA GLY A 630 17.34 25.18 13.08
C GLY A 630 18.81 25.04 12.75
N SER A 631 19.65 25.37 13.73
CA SER A 631 21.09 25.13 13.64
C SER A 631 21.35 23.64 13.50
N THR A 632 22.19 23.28 12.53
CA THR A 632 22.47 21.88 12.22
C THR A 632 23.35 21.23 13.29
N THR A 633 23.17 19.92 13.45
CA THR A 633 24.03 19.09 14.32
C THR A 633 24.58 17.93 13.51
N LEU A 634 25.90 17.72 13.57
CA LEU A 634 26.59 16.64 12.87
C LEU A 634 26.95 15.52 13.84
N VAL A 635 26.51 14.31 13.53
CA VAL A 635 26.88 13.06 14.23
C VAL A 635 27.69 12.18 13.29
N LYS A 636 28.87 11.74 13.73
CA LYS A 636 29.74 10.84 12.97
C LYS A 636 29.62 9.43 13.51
N THR A 637 28.87 8.58 12.82
CA THR A 637 28.59 7.20 13.26
C THR A 637 29.70 6.21 12.91
N GLY A 638 30.46 6.49 11.84
CA GLY A 638 31.54 5.63 11.35
C GLY A 638 31.08 4.41 10.56
N VAL A 639 29.78 4.27 10.28
CA VAL A 639 29.17 3.19 9.48
C VAL A 639 28.61 3.75 8.16
N THR A 640 28.37 2.89 7.15
CA THR A 640 27.77 3.34 5.88
C THR A 640 26.32 3.77 6.07
N ARG A 641 25.83 4.70 5.23
CA ARG A 641 24.44 5.18 5.25
C ARG A 641 23.40 4.07 5.20
N ARG A 642 23.68 2.99 4.45
CA ARG A 642 22.75 1.87 4.27
C ARG A 642 22.50 1.08 5.56
N ALA A 643 23.39 1.22 6.55
CA ALA A 643 23.23 0.61 7.86
C ALA A 643 22.39 1.47 8.81
N LEU A 644 22.10 2.72 8.46
CA LEU A 644 21.51 3.71 9.36
C LEU A 644 20.02 3.89 9.12
N HIS A 645 19.28 3.84 10.22
CA HIS A 645 17.83 4.03 10.30
C HIS A 645 17.52 5.07 11.38
N ILE A 646 16.37 5.72 11.23
CA ILE A 646 15.88 6.75 12.13
C ILE A 646 14.53 6.29 12.66
N ALA A 647 14.41 6.06 13.97
CA ALA A 647 13.18 5.65 14.63
C ALA A 647 13.31 5.78 16.16
N ASP A 648 12.21 5.94 16.89
CA ASP A 648 12.23 6.00 18.37
C ASP A 648 12.42 4.60 18.97
N TRP A 649 13.64 4.27 19.40
CA TRP A 649 13.94 2.93 19.93
C TRP A 649 13.59 2.81 21.42
N ASN A 650 13.55 3.92 22.16
CA ASN A 650 13.36 3.88 23.62
C ASN A 650 11.95 4.29 24.07
N GLY A 651 11.09 4.71 23.15
CA GLY A 651 9.70 5.14 23.37
C GLY A 651 9.57 6.47 24.12
N ASP A 652 10.56 7.36 24.00
CA ASP A 652 10.55 8.67 24.67
C ASP A 652 9.95 9.80 23.83
N GLY A 653 9.41 9.46 22.65
CA GLY A 653 8.83 10.37 21.68
C GLY A 653 9.87 11.04 20.79
N LYS A 654 11.13 10.59 20.79
CA LYS A 654 12.21 11.13 19.95
C LYS A 654 12.82 10.06 19.07
N ALA A 655 13.07 10.42 17.82
CA ALA A 655 13.76 9.55 16.91
C ALA A 655 15.25 9.39 17.29
N ASP A 656 15.69 8.14 17.33
CA ASP A 656 17.07 7.73 17.58
C ASP A 656 17.80 7.39 16.27
N ILE A 657 19.13 7.36 16.32
CA ILE A 657 19.94 6.83 15.21
C ILE A 657 20.26 5.37 15.49
N ILE A 658 19.82 4.47 14.60
CA ILE A 658 20.00 3.03 14.72
C ILE A 658 20.94 2.56 13.61
N ALA A 659 22.09 1.98 13.96
CA ALA A 659 22.96 1.27 13.04
C ALA A 659 22.76 -0.25 13.13
N VAL A 660 22.67 -0.91 11.99
CA VAL A 660 22.55 -2.37 11.89
C VAL A 660 23.81 -2.97 11.29
N ASP A 661 24.38 -3.98 11.96
CA ASP A 661 25.43 -4.78 11.35
C ASP A 661 24.86 -5.66 10.24
N ARG A 662 25.36 -5.49 9.00
CA ARG A 662 24.85 -6.17 7.79
C ARG A 662 24.70 -7.68 7.97
N VAL A 663 25.68 -8.31 8.61
CA VAL A 663 25.84 -9.77 8.64
C VAL A 663 25.10 -10.37 9.81
N SER A 664 25.29 -9.80 11.00
CA SER A 664 24.75 -10.35 12.24
C SER A 664 23.38 -9.81 12.59
N GLY A 665 22.95 -8.67 12.02
CA GLY A 665 21.72 -7.99 12.41
C GLY A 665 21.76 -7.33 13.78
N GLU A 666 22.92 -7.32 14.46
CA GLU A 666 23.12 -6.67 15.77
C GLU A 666 22.98 -5.14 15.64
N LEU A 667 22.24 -4.51 16.55
CA LEU A 667 22.04 -3.07 16.57
C LEU A 667 23.08 -2.32 17.42
N THR A 668 23.44 -1.13 16.96
CA THR A 668 24.12 -0.08 17.73
C THR A 668 23.29 1.20 17.65
N VAL A 669 22.83 1.72 18.78
CA VAL A 669 21.86 2.83 18.84
C VAL A 669 22.45 4.04 19.55
N TRP A 670 22.28 5.23 18.98
CA TRP A 670 22.53 6.52 19.64
C TRP A 670 21.18 7.11 20.03
N LEU A 671 20.91 7.14 21.33
CA LEU A 671 19.65 7.65 21.85
C LEU A 671 19.63 9.19 21.81
N SER A 672 18.56 9.77 21.28
CA SER A 672 18.35 11.22 21.33
C SER A 672 18.18 11.66 22.78
N THR A 673 18.88 12.71 23.15
CA THR A 673 18.73 13.42 24.43
C THR A 673 18.36 14.86 24.18
N SER A 674 17.87 15.14 22.98
CA SER A 674 17.58 16.49 22.52
C SER A 674 16.61 17.19 23.46
N VAL A 675 16.87 18.48 23.67
CA VAL A 675 16.04 19.38 24.46
C VAL A 675 15.71 20.60 23.59
N PRO A 676 14.69 21.40 23.94
CA PRO A 676 14.33 22.57 23.14
C PRO A 676 15.55 23.46 22.82
N GLY A 677 15.83 23.64 21.53
CA GLY A 677 16.94 24.45 21.02
C GLY A 677 18.30 23.77 20.97
N LYS A 678 18.43 22.50 21.35
CA LYS A 678 19.69 21.74 21.30
C LYS A 678 19.45 20.28 20.94
N VAL A 679 19.99 19.85 19.80
CA VAL A 679 20.07 18.43 19.43
C VAL A 679 21.29 17.80 20.10
N SER A 680 21.10 16.65 20.74
CA SER A 680 22.20 15.88 21.35
C SER A 680 21.86 14.39 21.41
N PHE A 681 22.89 13.56 21.45
CA PHE A 681 22.78 12.10 21.52
C PHE A 681 23.66 11.54 22.64
N GLN A 682 23.26 10.40 23.19
CA GLN A 682 24.12 9.60 24.07
C GLN A 682 25.23 8.91 23.27
N ASP A 683 26.23 8.40 23.98
CA ASP A 683 27.19 7.47 23.40
C ASP A 683 26.48 6.21 22.88
N ALA A 684 27.02 5.65 21.79
CA ALA A 684 26.43 4.51 21.11
C ALA A 684 26.33 3.30 22.05
N LYS A 685 25.16 2.66 22.10
CA LYS A 685 24.91 1.44 22.87
C LYS A 685 24.61 0.27 21.95
N LYS A 686 25.23 -0.88 22.22
CA LYS A 686 24.94 -2.14 21.52
C LYS A 686 23.75 -2.89 22.12
N TYR A 687 22.95 -3.51 21.27
CA TYR A 687 21.80 -4.36 21.64
C TYR A 687 22.01 -5.77 21.08
N SER A 688 22.77 -6.59 21.81
CA SER A 688 23.20 -7.92 21.35
C SER A 688 22.09 -8.98 21.33
N ASP A 689 20.94 -8.71 21.95
CA ASP A 689 19.73 -9.56 21.89
C ASP A 689 19.08 -9.58 20.50
N THR A 690 19.36 -8.58 19.67
CA THR A 690 18.92 -8.53 18.27
C THR A 690 19.77 -9.37 17.31
N LYS A 691 20.92 -9.86 17.78
CA LYS A 691 21.88 -10.60 16.97
C LYS A 691 21.26 -11.90 16.45
N GLY A 692 21.37 -12.11 15.14
CA GLY A 692 20.87 -13.29 14.43
C GLY A 692 19.40 -13.22 14.05
N PHE A 693 18.67 -12.16 14.44
CA PHE A 693 17.27 -11.99 14.06
C PHE A 693 17.11 -11.75 12.55
N CYS A 694 17.91 -10.85 11.97
CA CYS A 694 17.83 -10.50 10.55
C CYS A 694 19.23 -10.48 9.90
N THR A 695 19.60 -11.59 9.26
CA THR A 695 20.91 -11.81 8.62
C THR A 695 20.89 -11.66 7.09
N LEU A 696 19.75 -11.22 6.54
CA LEU A 696 19.53 -11.06 5.10
C LEU A 696 20.26 -9.85 4.50
N GLY A 697 20.77 -8.94 5.35
CA GLY A 697 21.56 -7.81 4.93
C GLY A 697 20.82 -6.84 4.01
N TRP A 698 21.58 -6.21 3.13
CA TRP A 698 21.08 -5.30 2.11
C TRP A 698 21.69 -5.69 0.76
N GLY A 699 20.93 -5.60 -0.33
CA GLY A 699 21.32 -6.06 -1.67
C GLY A 699 21.69 -4.91 -2.60
N VAL A 700 21.28 -4.94 -3.87
CA VAL A 700 21.86 -4.07 -4.90
C VAL A 700 21.31 -2.64 -4.86
N LEU A 701 20.00 -2.48 -4.72
CA LEU A 701 19.35 -1.18 -4.78
C LEU A 701 19.61 -0.32 -3.55
N TYR A 702 19.48 0.99 -3.74
CA TYR A 702 19.76 1.97 -2.69
C TYR A 702 18.94 1.75 -1.40
N TYR A 703 17.65 1.47 -1.54
CA TYR A 703 16.73 1.17 -0.43
C TYR A 703 16.51 -0.32 -0.21
N ASP A 704 17.29 -1.19 -0.87
CA ASP A 704 17.17 -2.64 -0.68
C ASP A 704 17.83 -3.07 0.62
N THR A 705 17.14 -2.87 1.73
CA THR A 705 17.57 -3.25 3.08
C THR A 705 16.58 -4.23 3.67
N SER A 706 17.03 -5.33 4.27
CA SER A 706 16.11 -6.20 5.01
C SER A 706 15.61 -5.58 6.31
N HIS A 707 16.34 -4.60 6.84
CA HIS A 707 16.16 -4.06 8.17
C HIS A 707 15.25 -2.83 8.13
N HIS A 708 14.14 -2.87 8.87
CA HIS A 708 13.19 -1.76 8.99
C HIS A 708 12.77 -1.57 10.45
N PHE A 709 12.41 -0.34 10.79
CA PHE A 709 12.02 0.05 12.14
C PHE A 709 10.72 0.86 12.07
N ALA A 710 9.69 0.38 12.76
CA ALA A 710 8.37 1.01 12.77
C ALA A 710 7.59 0.53 13.99
N ASP A 711 6.75 1.38 14.57
CA ASP A 711 5.85 0.99 15.66
C ASP A 711 4.61 0.30 15.07
N ILE A 712 4.65 -1.03 14.96
CA ILE A 712 3.54 -1.81 14.39
C ILE A 712 2.50 -2.20 15.44
N ASN A 713 2.79 -1.96 16.72
CA ASN A 713 1.97 -2.41 17.85
C ASN A 713 1.32 -1.25 18.64
N GLY A 714 1.75 -0.01 18.39
CA GLY A 714 1.20 1.22 18.95
C GLY A 714 1.69 1.55 20.36
N ASP A 715 2.82 0.99 20.82
CA ASP A 715 3.37 1.25 22.16
C ASP A 715 4.34 2.44 22.22
N GLY A 716 4.53 3.13 21.09
CA GLY A 716 5.43 4.26 20.93
C GLY A 716 6.89 3.86 20.70
N ARG A 717 7.23 2.56 20.66
CA ARG A 717 8.59 2.07 20.40
C ARG A 717 8.66 1.48 19.01
N ALA A 718 9.75 1.77 18.31
CA ALA A 718 10.03 1.17 17.02
C ALA A 718 10.35 -0.33 17.17
N ASP A 719 9.60 -1.16 16.47
CA ASP A 719 9.82 -2.60 16.35
C ASP A 719 10.80 -2.91 15.22
N TYR A 720 11.56 -4.01 15.36
CA TYR A 720 12.55 -4.42 14.37
C TYR A 720 11.93 -5.41 13.38
N ILE A 721 11.78 -4.98 12.14
CA ILE A 721 11.17 -5.73 11.04
C ILE A 721 12.26 -6.23 10.08
N CYS A 722 12.21 -7.53 9.76
CA CYS A 722 13.07 -8.20 8.80
C CYS A 722 12.28 -8.57 7.54
N ILE A 723 12.64 -7.97 6.40
CA ILE A 723 11.96 -8.14 5.11
C ILE A 723 12.81 -9.00 4.16
N GLN A 724 12.22 -10.06 3.63
CA GLN A 724 12.80 -10.89 2.59
C GLN A 724 12.68 -10.24 1.21
N HIS A 725 13.50 -10.68 0.25
CA HIS A 725 13.52 -10.12 -1.11
C HIS A 725 12.14 -10.12 -1.81
N ASN A 726 11.25 -11.06 -1.46
CA ASN A 726 9.89 -11.18 -2.00
C ASN A 726 8.80 -10.43 -1.19
N GLY A 727 9.19 -9.66 -0.19
CA GLY A 727 8.29 -8.88 0.67
C GLY A 727 7.68 -9.66 1.84
N LEU A 728 8.10 -10.92 2.09
CA LEU A 728 7.74 -11.64 3.31
C LEU A 728 8.38 -10.95 4.53
N MET A 729 7.62 -10.68 5.59
CA MET A 729 8.09 -9.89 6.73
C MET A 729 7.99 -10.67 8.04
N HIS A 730 9.04 -10.60 8.84
CA HIS A 730 9.07 -11.06 10.23
C HIS A 730 9.35 -9.87 11.14
N ALA A 731 8.88 -9.91 12.39
CA ALA A 731 9.16 -8.85 13.36
C ALA A 731 9.65 -9.38 14.70
N MET A 732 10.41 -8.52 15.35
CA MET A 732 10.81 -8.59 16.75
C MET A 732 10.29 -7.33 17.43
N LEU A 733 9.36 -7.51 18.36
CA LEU A 733 8.79 -6.39 19.11
C LEU A 733 9.83 -5.85 20.10
N ASN A 734 9.92 -4.53 20.20
CA ASN A 734 10.80 -3.83 21.12
C ASN A 734 9.99 -3.30 22.29
N LEU A 735 9.69 -4.17 23.25
CA LEU A 735 8.88 -3.82 24.41
C LEU A 735 9.73 -3.16 25.50
N ALA A 736 9.10 -2.41 26.40
CA ALA A 736 9.76 -1.87 27.59
C ALA A 736 10.44 -2.94 28.47
N THR A 737 9.98 -4.20 28.39
CA THR A 737 10.55 -5.36 29.09
C THR A 737 11.71 -6.04 28.36
N GLY A 738 12.04 -5.58 27.15
CA GLY A 738 13.03 -6.18 26.26
C GLY A 738 12.43 -6.69 24.95
N THR A 739 13.30 -7.08 24.03
CA THR A 739 12.90 -7.51 22.69
C THR A 739 12.30 -8.93 22.68
N THR A 740 11.34 -9.19 21.78
CA THR A 740 10.73 -10.52 21.60
C THR A 740 10.41 -10.79 20.12
N ALA A 741 10.98 -11.85 19.55
CA ALA A 741 10.66 -12.27 18.19
C ALA A 741 9.23 -12.85 18.12
N ILE A 742 8.41 -12.33 17.21
CA ILE A 742 7.01 -12.74 17.04
C ILE A 742 6.75 -13.53 15.74
N GLY A 743 7.78 -13.71 14.92
CA GLY A 743 7.68 -14.47 13.68
C GLY A 743 7.06 -13.65 12.54
N GLN A 744 6.35 -14.33 11.65
CA GLN A 744 5.78 -13.74 10.44
C GLN A 744 4.68 -12.73 10.76
N ILE A 745 4.79 -11.51 10.25
CA ILE A 745 3.78 -10.46 10.39
C ILE A 745 3.08 -10.13 9.07
N ASN A 746 3.59 -10.58 7.93
CA ASN A 746 2.96 -10.39 6.62
C ASN A 746 3.40 -11.53 5.68
N TYR A 747 2.58 -11.85 4.67
CA TYR A 747 2.86 -12.89 3.67
C TYR A 747 3.64 -12.33 2.47
N THR A 748 4.21 -13.23 1.64
CA THR A 748 4.89 -12.82 0.40
C THR A 748 3.91 -12.15 -0.57
N LYS A 749 4.27 -10.97 -1.05
CA LYS A 749 3.45 -10.23 -2.03
C LYS A 749 4.05 -10.30 -3.44
N ASN A 750 5.20 -10.98 -3.60
CA ASN A 750 6.03 -10.93 -4.81
C ASN A 750 6.37 -9.49 -5.20
N LEU A 751 6.62 -8.66 -4.20
CA LEU A 751 7.01 -7.26 -4.32
C LEU A 751 8.42 -7.11 -3.76
N GLU A 752 9.24 -6.30 -4.41
CA GLU A 752 10.65 -6.13 -4.04
C GLU A 752 10.78 -5.37 -2.72
N ARG A 753 11.67 -5.85 -1.83
CA ARG A 753 11.79 -5.24 -0.49
C ARG A 753 12.21 -3.77 -0.52
N ALA A 754 12.94 -3.35 -1.55
CA ALA A 754 13.42 -1.98 -1.74
C ALA A 754 12.29 -0.93 -1.81
N ASP A 755 11.09 -1.36 -2.17
CA ASP A 755 9.94 -0.51 -2.46
C ASP A 755 8.95 -0.40 -1.27
N PHE A 756 9.26 -1.04 -0.12
CA PHE A 756 8.47 -0.90 1.10
C PHE A 756 8.94 0.24 2.01
N ARG A 757 7.98 0.95 2.58
CA ARG A 757 8.13 1.96 3.64
C ARG A 757 7.08 1.69 4.73
N PHE A 758 7.30 2.30 5.89
CA PHE A 758 6.37 2.25 7.01
C PHE A 758 6.11 3.65 7.51
N ALA A 759 4.85 3.98 7.72
CA ALA A 759 4.40 5.19 8.37
C ALA A 759 2.92 5.05 8.74
N ASP A 760 2.45 5.79 9.73
CA ASP A 760 1.03 5.85 10.06
C ASP A 760 0.29 6.73 9.02
N VAL A 761 -0.41 6.12 8.06
CA VAL A 761 -1.02 6.84 6.93
C VAL A 761 -2.39 7.42 7.30
N ASN A 762 -3.11 6.77 8.22
CA ASN A 762 -4.49 7.09 8.60
C ASN A 762 -4.61 7.84 9.95
N GLY A 763 -3.53 7.90 10.73
CA GLY A 763 -3.41 8.58 12.02
C GLY A 763 -3.95 7.77 13.20
N ASP A 764 -3.99 6.44 13.10
CA ASP A 764 -4.51 5.56 14.15
C ASP A 764 -3.47 5.17 15.21
N GLY A 765 -2.23 5.66 15.07
CA GLY A 765 -1.11 5.37 15.95
C GLY A 765 -0.39 4.05 15.62
N LEU A 766 -0.78 3.33 14.57
CA LEU A 766 -0.13 2.13 14.10
C LEU A 766 0.60 2.40 12.77
N SER A 767 1.82 1.89 12.65
CA SER A 767 2.54 2.01 11.38
C SER A 767 1.93 1.09 10.31
N ASP A 768 1.60 1.67 9.16
CA ASP A 768 1.09 0.96 7.99
C ASP A 768 2.22 0.49 7.06
N ILE A 769 1.94 -0.52 6.23
CA ILE A 769 2.86 -0.92 5.15
C ILE A 769 2.54 -0.12 3.89
N ILE A 770 3.51 0.64 3.40
CA ILE A 770 3.42 1.38 2.15
C ILE A 770 4.31 0.69 1.12
N HIS A 771 3.75 0.26 0.00
CA HIS A 771 4.52 -0.18 -1.17
C HIS A 771 4.44 0.88 -2.26
N SER A 772 5.57 1.44 -2.68
CA SER A 772 5.63 2.45 -3.74
C SER A 772 6.06 1.81 -5.05
N ASP A 773 5.29 1.99 -6.12
CA ASP A 773 5.72 1.57 -7.45
C ASP A 773 7.03 2.27 -7.82
N ARG A 774 8.03 1.48 -8.22
CA ARG A 774 9.39 1.97 -8.46
C ARG A 774 9.45 3.10 -9.48
N PHE A 775 8.58 3.09 -10.48
CA PHE A 775 8.71 3.97 -11.65
C PHE A 775 7.72 5.12 -11.64
N THR A 776 6.48 4.83 -11.25
CA THR A 776 5.39 5.80 -11.20
C THR A 776 5.27 6.45 -9.83
N GLY A 777 5.77 5.80 -8.77
CA GLY A 777 5.61 6.23 -7.38
C GLY A 777 4.23 5.98 -6.79
N ASN A 778 3.31 5.39 -7.55
CA ASN A 778 1.96 5.09 -7.04
C ASN A 778 2.06 4.13 -5.86
N THR A 779 1.38 4.46 -4.76
CA THR A 779 1.48 3.67 -3.53
C THR A 779 0.28 2.77 -3.33
N ASN A 780 0.53 1.53 -2.92
CA ASN A 780 -0.46 0.67 -2.29
C ASN A 780 -0.19 0.62 -0.80
N VAL A 781 -1.15 1.06 0.01
CA VAL A 781 -1.07 1.03 1.47
C VAL A 781 -1.89 -0.13 2.01
N PHE A 782 -1.26 -0.93 2.86
CA PHE A 782 -1.91 -1.98 3.64
C PHE A 782 -2.03 -1.48 5.07
N TYR A 783 -3.25 -1.17 5.48
CA TYR A 783 -3.51 -0.61 6.79
C TYR A 783 -3.30 -1.65 7.88
N ASN A 784 -2.65 -1.25 8.96
CA ASN A 784 -2.42 -2.10 10.12
C ASN A 784 -3.75 -2.31 10.87
N GLU A 785 -4.27 -3.53 10.88
CA GLU A 785 -5.51 -3.89 11.60
C GLU A 785 -5.21 -4.56 12.95
N GLY A 786 -3.96 -4.42 13.43
CA GLY A 786 -3.46 -4.94 14.69
C GLY A 786 -3.20 -6.45 14.68
N LYS A 787 -2.94 -6.96 15.89
CA LYS A 787 -2.58 -8.36 16.11
C LYS A 787 -3.73 -9.31 15.80
N THR A 788 -3.44 -10.42 15.12
CA THR A 788 -4.39 -11.51 14.86
C THR A 788 -4.88 -12.09 16.20
N ALA A 789 -6.20 -12.29 16.33
CA ALA A 789 -6.77 -12.83 17.57
C ALA A 789 -6.40 -14.31 17.77
N PRO A 790 -6.29 -14.80 19.02
CA PRO A 790 -6.03 -16.22 19.27
C PRO A 790 -7.06 -17.13 18.59
N GLY A 791 -6.59 -18.06 17.76
CA GLY A 791 -7.44 -19.02 17.04
C GLY A 791 -8.02 -18.52 15.71
N GLU A 792 -7.77 -17.27 15.34
CA GLU A 792 -8.12 -16.73 14.02
C GLU A 792 -7.12 -17.20 12.96
N SER A 793 -7.61 -17.72 11.82
CA SER A 793 -6.75 -18.12 10.71
C SER A 793 -6.39 -16.90 9.87
N ASN A 794 -5.11 -16.53 9.85
CA ASN A 794 -4.59 -15.42 9.05
C ASN A 794 -3.35 -15.83 8.24
N ALA A 795 -3.43 -16.99 7.56
CA ALA A 795 -2.34 -17.52 6.72
C ALA A 795 -0.96 -17.60 7.44
N GLY A 796 -0.96 -17.83 8.76
CA GLY A 796 0.24 -17.86 9.59
C GLY A 796 0.80 -16.49 10.00
N SER A 797 0.17 -15.39 9.58
CA SER A 797 0.53 -14.03 9.99
C SER A 797 0.05 -13.70 11.40
N ALA A 798 0.95 -13.18 12.23
CA ALA A 798 0.63 -12.67 13.56
C ALA A 798 -0.12 -11.33 13.55
N TRP A 799 -0.11 -10.62 12.41
CA TRP A 799 -0.75 -9.31 12.23
C TRP A 799 -1.74 -9.32 11.06
N LYS A 800 -2.83 -8.57 11.21
CA LYS A 800 -3.85 -8.34 10.18
C LYS A 800 -3.51 -7.09 9.39
N TRP A 801 -3.69 -7.18 8.09
CA TRP A 801 -3.46 -6.08 7.17
C TRP A 801 -4.67 -5.94 6.26
N GLY A 802 -5.21 -4.72 6.21
CA GLY A 802 -6.35 -4.39 5.36
C GLY A 802 -6.05 -4.59 3.88
N ARG A 803 -7.11 -4.57 3.07
CA ARG A 803 -6.98 -4.64 1.60
C ARG A 803 -6.13 -3.47 1.10
N PRO A 804 -5.20 -3.69 0.16
CA PRO A 804 -4.38 -2.62 -0.37
C PRO A 804 -5.24 -1.52 -0.98
N ALA A 805 -4.98 -0.28 -0.59
CA ALA A 805 -5.64 0.89 -1.14
C ALA A 805 -4.63 1.87 -1.72
N ASN A 806 -5.01 2.51 -2.83
CA ASN A 806 -4.22 3.61 -3.38
C ASN A 806 -4.39 4.85 -2.48
N ALA A 807 -3.37 5.17 -1.67
CA ALA A 807 -3.42 6.32 -0.76
C ALA A 807 -2.69 7.54 -1.33
N PHE A 808 -1.51 7.35 -1.91
CA PHE A 808 -0.70 8.37 -2.55
C PHE A 808 -0.56 8.11 -4.06
N LYS A 809 -0.88 9.14 -4.86
CA LYS A 809 -0.58 9.17 -6.29
C LYS A 809 0.88 9.56 -6.47
N GLY A 810 1.63 8.75 -7.20
CA GLY A 810 3.04 9.00 -7.41
C GLY A 810 3.29 10.24 -8.26
N THR A 811 4.23 11.06 -7.81
CA THR A 811 4.72 12.26 -8.54
C THR A 811 6.07 12.02 -9.21
N SER A 812 6.78 11.00 -8.75
CA SER A 812 8.15 10.65 -9.14
C SER A 812 8.37 9.15 -8.97
N ARG A 813 9.58 8.66 -9.26
CA ARG A 813 9.95 7.26 -8.96
C ARG A 813 9.80 6.98 -7.47
N GLY A 814 9.39 5.76 -7.09
CA GLY A 814 9.13 5.40 -5.68
C GLY A 814 10.32 5.65 -4.74
N SER A 815 11.55 5.52 -5.23
CA SER A 815 12.79 5.85 -4.49
C SER A 815 12.90 7.32 -4.05
N ASN A 816 12.19 8.21 -4.73
CA ASN A 816 12.20 9.65 -4.45
C ASN A 816 11.12 10.03 -3.44
N LEU A 817 10.19 9.13 -3.12
CA LEU A 817 9.07 9.38 -2.22
C LEU A 817 9.43 8.94 -0.79
N GLN A 818 9.14 9.81 0.17
CA GLN A 818 9.29 9.59 1.60
C GLN A 818 7.97 9.96 2.30
N PHE A 819 7.71 9.38 3.48
CA PHE A 819 6.41 9.53 4.15
C PHE A 819 6.52 10.04 5.61
N PRO A 820 7.11 11.23 5.84
CA PRO A 820 7.25 11.81 7.18
C PRO A 820 5.94 12.42 7.71
N SER A 821 5.87 12.68 9.01
CA SER A 821 4.82 13.47 9.66
C SER A 821 5.29 14.93 9.84
N LEU A 822 4.88 15.82 8.93
CA LEU A 822 5.25 17.24 8.90
C LEU A 822 4.06 18.16 9.19
N SER A 823 2.83 17.69 9.00
CA SER A 823 1.60 18.44 9.28
C SER A 823 1.26 18.55 10.77
N GLY A 824 1.85 17.71 11.62
CA GLY A 824 1.51 17.63 13.06
C GLY A 824 0.16 17.00 13.34
N GLN A 825 -0.44 16.32 12.36
CA GLN A 825 -1.70 15.58 12.50
C GLN A 825 -1.50 14.13 12.95
N GLY A 826 -0.25 13.73 13.25
CA GLY A 826 0.11 12.34 13.52
C GLY A 826 0.02 11.43 12.30
N ARG A 827 -0.11 12.00 11.09
CA ARG A 827 -0.27 11.27 9.82
C ARG A 827 0.91 11.49 8.92
N ALA A 828 1.25 10.44 8.18
CA ALA A 828 2.24 10.46 7.13
C ALA A 828 1.81 11.37 5.97
N ASP A 829 2.58 12.41 5.73
CA ASP A 829 2.57 13.23 4.53
C ASP A 829 3.37 12.53 3.42
N MET A 830 3.34 13.06 2.19
CA MET A 830 4.24 12.59 1.12
C MET A 830 5.24 13.67 0.78
N VAL A 831 6.51 13.30 0.73
CA VAL A 831 7.58 14.19 0.28
C VAL A 831 8.27 13.61 -0.93
N GLU A 832 8.25 14.35 -2.03
CA GLU A 832 9.09 14.07 -3.20
C GLU A 832 10.45 14.73 -3.02
N ILE A 833 11.52 13.94 -3.13
CA ILE A 833 12.91 14.41 -3.09
C ILE A 833 13.48 14.44 -4.50
N ASN A 834 13.98 15.60 -4.93
CA ASN A 834 14.78 15.68 -6.14
C ASN A 834 16.11 14.94 -5.94
N PRO A 835 16.44 13.93 -6.75
CA PRO A 835 17.69 13.19 -6.59
C PRO A 835 18.92 14.09 -6.73
N ASN A 836 18.94 14.99 -7.72
CA ASN A 836 20.12 15.81 -8.03
C ASN A 836 20.36 16.93 -7.02
N THR A 837 19.29 17.49 -6.44
CA THR A 837 19.38 18.69 -5.59
C THR A 837 19.05 18.45 -4.12
N ALA A 838 18.51 17.28 -3.77
CA ALA A 838 17.87 16.97 -2.48
C ALA A 838 16.65 17.84 -2.13
N HIS A 839 16.20 18.71 -3.04
CA HIS A 839 15.04 19.56 -2.82
C HIS A 839 13.79 18.73 -2.56
N GLY A 840 13.11 18.97 -1.44
CA GLY A 840 11.85 18.32 -1.08
C GLY A 840 10.62 19.15 -1.40
N TRP A 841 9.62 18.54 -2.05
CA TRP A 841 8.26 19.05 -2.18
C TRP A 841 7.33 18.23 -1.31
N VAL A 842 6.55 18.90 -0.47
CA VAL A 842 5.62 18.23 0.44
C VAL A 842 4.21 18.31 -0.11
N PHE A 843 3.53 17.19 -0.01
CA PHE A 843 2.11 16.99 -0.25
C PHE A 843 1.50 16.55 1.06
N PHE A 844 0.75 17.45 1.69
CA PHE A 844 0.26 17.23 3.04
C PHE A 844 -0.93 16.27 3.05
N ASN A 845 -0.93 15.36 4.03
CA ASN A 845 -2.04 14.50 4.37
C ASN A 845 -3.00 15.23 5.33
N THR A 846 -3.52 16.37 4.89
CA THR A 846 -4.51 17.17 5.64
C THR A 846 -5.92 16.80 5.18
N CYS A 847 -6.72 16.24 6.08
CA CYS A 847 -8.16 16.12 5.85
C CYS A 847 -8.87 17.33 6.49
N PRO A 848 -9.97 17.85 5.88
CA PRO A 848 -10.83 18.82 6.56
C PRO A 848 -11.22 18.25 7.93
N ALA A 849 -11.28 19.11 8.96
CA ALA A 849 -11.78 18.69 10.27
C ALA A 849 -13.25 18.23 10.11
N GLY A 850 -13.45 16.91 10.05
CA GLY A 850 -14.74 16.28 9.77
C GLY A 850 -14.69 14.76 9.90
N GLY A 851 -15.04 14.26 11.09
CA GLY A 851 -15.73 12.99 11.31
C GLY A 851 -14.91 11.69 11.26
N ASP A 852 -14.20 11.41 12.34
CA ASP A 852 -13.51 10.16 12.67
C ASP A 852 -14.31 9.29 13.66
N ASP A 853 -14.64 8.06 13.25
CA ASP A 853 -14.59 6.97 14.20
C ASP A 853 -13.13 6.47 14.03
N PRO A 854 -12.25 6.62 15.03
CA PRO A 854 -10.82 6.24 14.94
C PRO A 854 -10.59 4.73 14.77
N GLU A 855 -11.66 3.94 14.83
CA GLU A 855 -11.66 2.52 14.55
C GLU A 855 -12.03 2.34 13.07
N GLY A 856 -11.27 1.59 12.28
CA GLY A 856 -11.56 1.33 10.87
C GLY A 856 -13.00 0.83 10.60
N VAL A 857 -13.36 0.59 9.34
CA VAL A 857 -14.69 0.06 9.00
C VAL A 857 -14.83 -1.38 9.54
N LEU A 858 -15.34 -1.51 10.77
CA LEU A 858 -15.60 -2.76 11.46
C LEU A 858 -17.08 -3.15 11.28
N ASP A 859 -17.38 -4.44 11.10
CA ASP A 859 -18.76 -4.91 11.13
C ASP A 859 -19.34 -4.71 12.54
N PRO A 860 -20.39 -3.88 12.73
CA PRO A 860 -20.99 -3.67 14.04
C PRO A 860 -21.69 -4.93 14.60
N SER A 861 -21.69 -6.04 13.86
CA SER A 861 -22.25 -7.34 14.27
C SER A 861 -23.73 -7.23 14.65
N LEU A 862 -24.51 -6.61 13.77
CA LEU A 862 -25.95 -6.44 13.98
C LEU A 862 -26.65 -7.80 14.11
N PRO A 863 -27.65 -7.92 15.00
CA PRO A 863 -28.46 -9.14 15.09
C PRO A 863 -29.19 -9.39 13.76
N PRO A 864 -29.30 -10.65 13.28
CA PRO A 864 -30.03 -10.95 12.07
C PRO A 864 -31.51 -10.60 12.27
N TYR A 865 -32.05 -9.81 11.35
CA TYR A 865 -33.47 -9.45 11.32
C TYR A 865 -34.17 -10.18 10.18
N THR A 866 -35.33 -10.73 10.48
CA THR A 866 -36.29 -11.20 9.48
C THR A 866 -37.65 -10.70 9.96
N PRO A 867 -38.38 -9.93 9.14
CA PRO A 867 -39.66 -9.38 9.56
C PRO A 867 -40.60 -10.46 10.11
N GLY A 868 -41.14 -10.24 11.30
CA GLY A 868 -42.17 -11.08 11.88
C GLY A 868 -43.49 -10.97 11.12
N LYS A 869 -44.41 -11.91 11.36
CA LYS A 869 -45.81 -11.72 10.94
C LYS A 869 -46.37 -10.50 11.69
N THR A 870 -47.07 -9.61 10.98
CA THR A 870 -47.87 -8.56 11.63
C THR A 870 -48.75 -9.19 12.71
N PRO A 871 -48.81 -8.65 13.94
CA PRO A 871 -49.76 -9.12 14.94
C PRO A 871 -51.17 -9.07 14.34
N GLU A 872 -51.88 -10.20 14.35
CA GLU A 872 -53.29 -10.22 13.97
C GLU A 872 -54.02 -9.20 14.86
N THR A 873 -54.79 -8.32 14.22
CA THR A 873 -55.65 -7.35 14.90
C THR A 873 -56.43 -8.09 15.97
N VAL A 874 -56.19 -7.77 17.25
CA VAL A 874 -57.10 -8.14 18.32
C VAL A 874 -58.40 -7.40 18.01
N SER A 875 -59.38 -8.13 17.49
CA SER A 875 -60.76 -7.69 17.46
C SER A 875 -61.16 -7.39 18.90
N SER A 876 -61.33 -6.12 19.25
CA SER A 876 -62.01 -5.78 20.49
C SER A 876 -63.50 -6.08 20.32
N PRO A 877 -64.14 -6.81 21.23
CA PRO A 877 -65.59 -6.90 21.26
C PRO A 877 -66.16 -5.57 21.78
N LEU A 878 -67.15 -5.06 21.06
CA LEU A 878 -68.00 -3.87 21.28
C LEU A 878 -67.44 -2.53 20.76
#